data_AF-B5EU84-F1
#
_entry.id   AF-B5EU84-F1
#
_cell.length_a   1.000
_cell.length_b   1.000
_cell.length_c   1.000
_cell.angle_alpha   90.00
_cell.angle_beta   90.00
_cell.angle_gamma   90.00
#
_symmetry.space_group_name_H-M   'P 1'
#
loop_
_entity.id
_entity.type
_entity.pdbx_description
1 polymer ?
#
loop_
_entity_poly.entity_id
_entity_poly.type
_entity_poly.pdbx_seq_one_letter_code
_entity_poly.pdbx_strand_id
1 'polypeptide(L)'
;MRYQSKPQDSEFLTDPADSFKIKSATQSSSVVQKEVKKEAEFQYNLELLCSSEEVKNYNLKSFLLASTEQEKDANRSWAESTNKDSMSIILTTSVYVNEPKTLHYQFSGSKSSAFNYKIKPVKKGNTSHTESFIPIKPSVQIGERLGWPTEGYFYHFIDDVLLNEYKILGSNKWAFSVTASTNKLLTDALLSEQVMTTILLPFKINCEIVERQHILYKREKITKEQWDKDINADWLDEHACLLNMKDVVSARSEPILKKEKNEDDDIIYIVKLGDVLGNIAQNYGLSLAEIIELNPKYKDNPHSISPGDKIIIATHQQATTLPDFQTCEISPKFHICQLDTDTNQRETWIQIAAKYNLAPKTLLELNNHYDSNPTALAVGDKLVVEVRTKKTSEKIISNTLPAEDITTNKNVYAFANTQCIANDDIHMYVKPLVDLGDANKNTPVVKTTKLVLQSTLLQSVESLELLAKGNGVLLKENHKGPEVKSIQNALMKLDFELGISEASENFGSMTKQTLTLFQKLYEPSHKTHADYSIGSADGIVGKNTILALDEALQDGWSCIRYELRISRKKLYRRHNSVNDFIGNKNTDLTVRAKQGGTLGEFKFVDLYNDDKVLLEGVTLEADDYQPTESGSDSYVPTGTYRMIDNPGAAWMPYRLVHANKKTAKDAFGTRSTINIHAGNYPWSLEGCILLGKKGTSTTAIDKAVKNNDGTYSAHSGFEYPKIGPSSSIIKLFKDEINDVAKLLTQTKLKTYDGSTSTYTKNFYPQLKIIITDTEMDEEYEYGSGDNEKKYLLVEDSN
;
A
#
# COMPACT_ATOMS: atom_id res chain seq x y z
N MET A 1 13.83 -45.81 4.21
CA MET A 1 15.21 -46.25 4.54
C MET A 1 15.98 -45.02 4.96
N ARG A 2 16.37 -44.94 6.24
CA ARG A 2 17.05 -43.78 6.82
C ARG A 2 18.56 -43.93 6.63
N TYR A 3 19.19 -43.02 5.90
CA TYR A 3 20.64 -42.86 5.94
C TYR A 3 20.97 -41.89 7.08
N GLN A 4 21.54 -42.42 8.16
CA GLN A 4 22.21 -41.63 9.19
C GLN A 4 23.69 -41.49 8.78
N SER A 5 24.05 -40.38 8.15
CA SER A 5 25.43 -39.90 8.14
C SER A 5 25.62 -39.02 9.37
N LYS A 6 26.39 -39.50 10.35
CA LYS A 6 26.83 -38.70 11.50
C LYS A 6 27.78 -37.60 11.02
N PRO A 7 27.58 -36.32 11.40
CA PRO A 7 28.64 -35.33 11.33
C PRO A 7 29.71 -35.67 12.37
N GLN A 8 30.98 -35.66 11.97
CA GLN A 8 32.10 -35.70 12.89
C GLN A 8 32.18 -34.37 13.65
N ASP A 9 32.30 -34.49 14.98
CA ASP A 9 32.33 -33.45 16.01
C ASP A 9 32.87 -32.08 15.57
N SER A 10 31.95 -31.12 15.41
CA SER A 10 32.24 -29.69 15.51
C SER A 10 32.29 -29.31 17.00
N GLU A 11 33.43 -29.54 17.65
CA GLU A 11 33.68 -28.96 18.97
C GLU A 11 33.82 -27.43 18.83
N PHE A 12 32.74 -26.71 19.14
CA PHE A 12 32.75 -25.26 19.32
C PHE A 12 33.22 -24.95 20.74
N LEU A 13 34.47 -24.48 20.87
CA LEU A 13 34.95 -23.89 22.12
C LEU A 13 34.28 -22.52 22.32
N THR A 14 33.73 -22.35 23.53
CA THR A 14 33.16 -21.10 24.04
C THR A 14 34.25 -20.04 24.27
N ASP A 15 33.96 -18.83 23.77
CA ASP A 15 34.41 -17.48 24.19
C ASP A 15 35.92 -17.22 24.47
N PRO A 16 36.59 -16.33 23.70
CA PRO A 16 37.86 -15.74 24.09
C PRO A 16 37.68 -14.28 24.54
N ALA A 17 36.83 -14.05 25.54
CA ALA A 17 36.78 -12.80 26.28
C ALA A 17 37.52 -12.89 27.63
N ASP A 18 38.73 -13.48 27.67
CA ASP A 18 39.65 -13.26 28.79
C ASP A 18 41.08 -13.73 28.47
N SER A 19 41.86 -12.86 27.86
CA SER A 19 43.26 -12.63 28.20
C SER A 19 43.81 -11.59 27.25
N PHE A 20 44.31 -10.47 27.77
CA PHE A 20 45.63 -9.89 27.47
C PHE A 20 45.70 -8.45 28.00
N LYS A 21 46.53 -8.27 29.04
CA LYS A 21 46.91 -6.96 29.58
C LYS A 21 47.84 -6.24 28.61
N ILE A 22 47.54 -4.97 28.35
CA ILE A 22 48.42 -4.01 27.67
C ILE A 22 49.62 -3.72 28.58
N LYS A 23 50.84 -3.97 28.11
CA LYS A 23 52.05 -3.35 28.66
C LYS A 23 52.61 -2.35 27.64
N SER A 24 52.76 -1.13 28.13
CA SER A 24 53.28 0.06 27.47
C SER A 24 54.67 -0.14 26.86
N ALA A 25 54.87 0.51 25.71
CA ALA A 25 56.09 0.55 24.94
C ALA A 25 57.26 1.23 25.69
N THR A 26 58.45 0.66 25.52
CA THR A 26 59.73 1.39 25.66
C THR A 26 60.61 0.99 24.47
N GLN A 27 61.08 2.00 23.73
CA GLN A 27 62.03 1.84 22.63
C GLN A 27 63.41 1.41 23.16
N SER A 28 64.03 0.42 22.52
CA SER A 28 65.49 0.35 22.43
C SER A 28 65.92 -0.34 21.12
N SER A 29 67.01 0.18 20.59
CA SER A 29 67.56 0.04 19.24
C SER A 29 68.23 -1.30 18.90
N SER A 30 68.05 -1.68 17.63
CA SER A 30 69.00 -2.29 16.68
C SER A 30 69.76 -3.58 17.05
N VAL A 31 69.38 -4.69 16.39
CA VAL A 31 70.30 -5.61 15.71
C VAL A 31 69.61 -6.13 14.43
N VAL A 32 70.21 -5.86 13.27
CA VAL A 32 69.79 -6.44 11.98
C VAL A 32 70.30 -7.87 11.92
N GLN A 33 69.44 -8.84 12.23
CA GLN A 33 69.63 -10.22 11.75
C GLN A 33 69.01 -10.31 10.36
N LYS A 34 69.81 -10.75 9.37
CA LYS A 34 69.27 -11.21 8.08
C LYS A 34 68.34 -12.40 8.36
N GLU A 35 67.04 -12.15 8.43
CA GLU A 35 66.04 -13.20 8.36
C GLU A 35 66.22 -13.94 7.03
N VAL A 36 66.60 -15.21 7.13
CA VAL A 36 66.48 -16.13 5.99
C VAL A 36 65.01 -16.18 5.65
N LYS A 37 64.60 -15.58 4.52
CA LYS A 37 63.25 -15.72 3.98
C LYS A 37 63.00 -17.22 3.76
N LYS A 38 62.28 -17.83 4.69
CA LYS A 38 61.78 -19.21 4.54
C LYS A 38 60.91 -19.21 3.29
N GLU A 39 61.29 -20.00 2.28
CA GLU A 39 60.51 -20.09 1.05
C GLU A 39 59.29 -20.99 1.31
N ALA A 40 58.12 -20.57 0.84
CA ALA A 40 56.91 -21.38 0.97
C ALA A 40 57.00 -22.61 0.05
N GLU A 41 56.90 -23.81 0.64
CA GLU A 41 56.88 -25.10 -0.08
C GLU A 41 55.44 -25.57 -0.42
N PHE A 42 54.44 -24.98 0.24
CA PHE A 42 53.03 -25.32 0.11
C PHE A 42 52.22 -24.08 -0.28
N GLN A 43 50.98 -24.31 -0.71
CA GLN A 43 50.00 -23.28 -1.00
C GLN A 43 48.61 -23.78 -0.65
N TYR A 44 47.66 -22.86 -0.56
CA TYR A 44 46.24 -23.18 -0.48
C TYR A 44 45.49 -22.43 -1.58
N ASN A 45 44.61 -23.15 -2.27
CA ASN A 45 43.81 -22.64 -3.38
C ASN A 45 42.33 -22.80 -2.99
N LEU A 46 41.53 -21.77 -3.15
CA LEU A 46 40.06 -21.86 -3.09
C LEU A 46 39.45 -21.30 -4.36
N GLU A 47 38.29 -21.81 -4.72
CA GLU A 47 37.54 -21.36 -5.89
C GLU A 47 36.40 -20.40 -5.47
N LEU A 48 36.34 -19.26 -6.14
CA LEU A 48 35.17 -18.41 -6.17
C LEU A 48 34.50 -18.59 -7.52
N LEU A 49 33.29 -19.11 -7.49
CA LEU A 49 32.43 -19.22 -8.64
C LEU A 49 31.81 -17.83 -8.87
N CYS A 50 32.56 -16.90 -9.46
CA CYS A 50 32.13 -15.59 -9.96
C CYS A 50 33.23 -14.95 -10.83
N SER A 51 32.94 -13.82 -11.47
CA SER A 51 33.91 -13.05 -12.25
C SER A 51 34.81 -12.16 -11.39
N SER A 52 35.97 -11.74 -11.92
CA SER A 52 36.90 -10.81 -11.23
C SER A 52 36.25 -9.47 -10.87
N GLU A 53 35.33 -8.99 -11.72
CA GLU A 53 34.56 -7.76 -11.47
C GLU A 53 33.61 -7.93 -10.27
N GLU A 54 32.90 -9.05 -10.17
CA GLU A 54 32.06 -9.37 -9.01
C GLU A 54 32.88 -9.51 -7.72
N VAL A 55 34.08 -10.11 -7.77
CA VAL A 55 34.98 -10.19 -6.60
C VAL A 55 35.31 -8.79 -6.08
N LYS A 56 35.55 -7.83 -6.97
CA LYS A 56 35.81 -6.43 -6.62
C LYS A 56 34.55 -5.73 -6.11
N ASN A 57 33.44 -5.84 -6.83
CA ASN A 57 32.17 -5.16 -6.52
C ASN A 57 31.56 -5.64 -5.20
N TYR A 58 31.67 -6.93 -4.90
CA TYR A 58 31.12 -7.53 -3.67
C TYR A 58 32.15 -7.67 -2.54
N ASN A 59 33.39 -7.23 -2.75
CA ASN A 59 34.48 -7.30 -1.77
C ASN A 59 34.71 -8.71 -1.20
N LEU A 60 34.84 -9.72 -2.07
CA LEU A 60 34.88 -11.15 -1.68
C LEU A 60 36.28 -11.66 -1.26
N LYS A 61 37.26 -10.78 -1.04
CA LYS A 61 38.66 -11.18 -0.74
C LYS A 61 38.98 -11.28 0.75
N SER A 62 37.98 -11.23 1.63
CA SER A 62 38.15 -11.22 3.08
C SER A 62 38.42 -12.61 3.71
N PHE A 63 39.12 -13.48 2.98
CA PHE A 63 39.54 -14.78 3.48
C PHE A 63 40.82 -14.69 4.31
N LEU A 64 40.92 -15.52 5.34
CA LEU A 64 42.08 -15.61 6.23
C LEU A 64 42.35 -17.07 6.59
N LEU A 65 43.63 -17.45 6.66
CA LEU A 65 44.06 -18.73 7.22
C LEU A 65 44.55 -18.49 8.65
N ALA A 66 43.92 -19.13 9.64
CA ALA A 66 44.30 -18.99 11.04
C ALA A 66 45.74 -19.43 11.30
N SER A 67 46.42 -18.74 12.22
CA SER A 67 47.71 -19.17 12.74
C SER A 67 47.59 -20.50 13.49
N THR A 68 48.65 -21.29 13.44
CA THR A 68 48.83 -22.51 14.22
C THR A 68 50.03 -22.35 15.17
N GLU A 69 50.27 -23.33 16.04
CA GLU A 69 51.49 -23.36 16.84
C GLU A 69 52.76 -23.47 15.98
N GLN A 70 52.67 -24.18 14.84
CA GLN A 70 53.79 -24.43 13.94
C GLN A 70 54.02 -23.28 12.93
N GLU A 71 52.97 -22.51 12.64
CA GLU A 71 52.99 -21.40 11.69
C GLU A 71 52.18 -20.22 12.23
N LYS A 72 52.89 -19.27 12.87
CA LYS A 72 52.28 -18.10 13.54
C LYS A 72 51.86 -16.95 12.60
N ASP A 73 51.85 -17.18 11.30
CA ASP A 73 51.41 -16.19 10.32
C ASP A 73 49.91 -16.35 10.05
N ALA A 74 49.09 -15.36 10.40
CA ALA A 74 47.66 -15.32 10.06
C ALA A 74 47.39 -14.44 8.82
N ASN A 75 48.31 -13.54 8.45
CA ASN A 75 47.99 -12.40 7.59
C ASN A 75 48.69 -12.54 6.23
N ARG A 76 48.32 -13.59 5.51
CA ARG A 76 48.88 -13.90 4.19
C ARG A 76 48.16 -13.11 3.10
N SER A 77 48.90 -12.73 2.06
CA SER A 77 48.30 -12.15 0.86
C SER A 77 47.66 -13.24 -0.02
N TRP A 78 46.57 -12.88 -0.68
CA TRP A 78 45.90 -13.72 -1.67
C TRP A 78 46.22 -13.22 -3.08
N ALA A 79 46.73 -14.11 -3.91
CA ALA A 79 46.86 -13.91 -5.35
C ALA A 79 45.58 -14.36 -6.05
N GLU A 80 45.12 -13.59 -7.02
CA GLU A 80 43.96 -13.90 -7.85
C GLU A 80 44.42 -14.45 -9.20
N SER A 81 43.77 -15.51 -9.68
CA SER A 81 43.93 -16.00 -11.04
C SER A 81 42.58 -16.41 -11.63
N THR A 82 42.36 -16.06 -12.89
CA THR A 82 41.13 -16.39 -13.61
C THR A 82 41.23 -17.77 -14.24
N ASN A 83 40.18 -18.58 -14.09
CA ASN A 83 40.10 -19.88 -14.74
C ASN A 83 39.82 -19.73 -16.25
N LYS A 84 40.00 -20.80 -17.03
CA LYS A 84 39.86 -20.78 -18.50
C LYS A 84 38.46 -20.37 -18.98
N ASP A 85 37.44 -20.61 -18.18
CA ASP A 85 36.06 -20.26 -18.49
C ASP A 85 35.71 -18.79 -18.23
N SER A 86 36.60 -18.01 -17.60
CA SER A 86 36.34 -16.64 -17.10
C SER A 86 35.15 -16.52 -16.15
N MET A 87 34.59 -17.64 -15.70
CA MET A 87 33.42 -17.69 -14.83
C MET A 87 33.80 -18.08 -13.41
N SER A 88 34.99 -18.64 -13.17
CA SER A 88 35.52 -18.82 -11.82
C SER A 88 36.90 -18.18 -11.62
N ILE A 89 37.17 -17.83 -10.37
CA ILE A 89 38.40 -17.23 -9.89
C ILE A 89 39.02 -18.18 -8.87
N ILE A 90 40.32 -18.41 -8.96
CA ILE A 90 41.08 -19.11 -7.94
C ILE A 90 41.84 -18.09 -7.11
N LEU A 91 41.59 -18.10 -5.80
CA LEU A 91 42.38 -17.36 -4.83
C LEU A 91 43.44 -18.29 -4.24
N THR A 92 44.71 -17.87 -4.32
CA THR A 92 45.86 -18.67 -3.89
C THR A 92 46.66 -17.92 -2.83
N THR A 93 47.05 -18.61 -1.77
CA THR A 93 47.95 -18.07 -0.75
C THR A 93 49.07 -19.04 -0.38
N SER A 94 50.21 -18.51 0.05
CA SER A 94 51.42 -19.30 0.36
C SER A 94 51.35 -19.93 1.74
N VAL A 95 51.81 -21.18 1.88
CA VAL A 95 51.82 -21.92 3.15
C VAL A 95 53.22 -22.47 3.43
N TYR A 96 53.70 -22.28 4.66
CA TYR A 96 55.07 -22.68 5.04
C TYR A 96 55.15 -24.05 5.72
N VAL A 97 54.05 -24.55 6.30
CA VAL A 97 53.97 -25.83 7.00
C VAL A 97 52.79 -26.64 6.47
N ASN A 98 53.05 -27.90 6.09
CA ASN A 98 52.02 -28.83 5.63
C ASN A 98 51.28 -29.47 6.80
N GLU A 99 50.31 -28.73 7.31
CA GLU A 99 49.45 -29.12 8.42
C GLU A 99 48.01 -28.68 8.12
N PRO A 100 47.00 -29.28 8.77
CA PRO A 100 45.64 -28.75 8.72
C PRO A 100 45.58 -27.29 9.21
N LYS A 101 44.82 -26.45 8.50
CA LYS A 101 44.58 -25.05 8.90
C LYS A 101 43.08 -24.77 8.97
N THR A 102 42.70 -23.65 9.57
CA THR A 102 41.31 -23.17 9.55
C THR A 102 41.20 -21.99 8.59
N LEU A 103 40.35 -22.14 7.57
CA LEU A 103 39.95 -21.06 6.68
C LEU A 103 38.80 -20.29 7.34
N HIS A 104 38.92 -18.97 7.39
CA HIS A 104 37.90 -18.04 7.83
C HIS A 104 37.51 -17.13 6.67
N TYR A 105 36.21 -16.87 6.50
CA TYR A 105 35.75 -15.72 5.73
C TYR A 105 35.23 -14.67 6.72
N GLN A 106 35.86 -13.51 6.77
CA GLN A 106 35.50 -12.45 7.71
C GLN A 106 34.69 -11.35 7.02
N PHE A 107 33.78 -10.74 7.76
CA PHE A 107 33.16 -9.50 7.31
C PHE A 107 34.16 -8.35 7.47
N SER A 108 34.23 -7.47 6.48
CA SER A 108 35.19 -6.36 6.50
C SER A 108 35.00 -5.51 7.77
N GLY A 109 36.09 -5.16 8.45
CA GLY A 109 36.03 -4.42 9.72
C GLY A 109 35.61 -5.24 10.96
N SER A 110 35.31 -6.53 10.81
CA SER A 110 35.01 -7.43 11.93
C SER A 110 36.07 -8.52 12.10
N LYS A 111 36.26 -8.99 13.34
CA LYS A 111 37.08 -10.18 13.62
C LYS A 111 36.28 -11.48 13.54
N SER A 112 34.96 -11.38 13.51
CA SER A 112 34.07 -12.53 13.42
C SER A 112 34.01 -13.08 12.00
N SER A 113 33.93 -14.41 11.90
CA SER A 113 33.88 -15.10 10.62
C SER A 113 32.45 -15.43 10.26
N ALA A 114 32.05 -15.21 9.01
CA ALA A 114 30.76 -15.65 8.48
C ALA A 114 30.65 -17.18 8.49
N PHE A 115 31.78 -17.86 8.24
CA PHE A 115 31.95 -19.31 8.35
C PHE A 115 33.42 -19.64 8.53
N ASN A 116 33.70 -20.86 8.97
CA ASN A 116 35.05 -21.39 9.07
C ASN A 116 35.09 -22.89 8.76
N TYR A 117 36.18 -23.33 8.11
CA TYR A 117 36.36 -24.73 7.71
C TYR A 117 37.79 -25.20 7.94
N LYS A 118 37.95 -26.46 8.36
CA LYS A 118 39.27 -27.11 8.42
C LYS A 118 39.69 -27.52 7.02
N ILE A 119 40.89 -27.12 6.61
CA ILE A 119 41.43 -27.33 5.26
C ILE A 119 42.82 -27.97 5.31
N LYS A 120 43.28 -28.46 4.16
CA LYS A 120 44.63 -29.02 4.00
C LYS A 120 45.37 -28.32 2.85
N PRO A 121 46.60 -27.82 3.07
CA PRO A 121 47.44 -27.26 2.01
C PRO A 121 47.83 -28.29 0.96
N VAL A 122 48.23 -27.81 -0.21
CA VAL A 122 48.80 -28.60 -1.31
C VAL A 122 50.24 -28.17 -1.58
N LYS A 123 51.03 -29.03 -2.23
CA LYS A 123 52.39 -28.66 -2.66
C LYS A 123 52.35 -27.46 -3.61
N LYS A 124 53.31 -26.54 -3.49
CA LYS A 124 53.45 -25.39 -4.39
C LYS A 124 53.47 -25.84 -5.85
N GLY A 125 52.70 -25.16 -6.70
CA GLY A 125 52.51 -25.52 -8.12
C GLY A 125 51.34 -26.49 -8.38
N ASN A 126 50.75 -27.10 -7.35
CA ASN A 126 49.50 -27.85 -7.52
C ASN A 126 48.31 -26.87 -7.57
N THR A 127 47.52 -26.94 -8.64
CA THR A 127 46.35 -26.09 -8.86
C THR A 127 45.04 -26.66 -8.31
N SER A 128 45.06 -27.85 -7.71
CA SER A 128 43.87 -28.46 -7.10
C SER A 128 43.35 -27.60 -5.95
N HIS A 129 42.03 -27.52 -5.85
CA HIS A 129 41.30 -26.90 -4.75
C HIS A 129 40.21 -27.87 -4.27
N THR A 130 39.84 -27.76 -3.01
CA THR A 130 38.81 -28.59 -2.36
C THR A 130 37.57 -27.78 -1.98
N GLU A 131 37.72 -26.48 -1.81
CA GLU A 131 36.67 -25.55 -1.40
C GLU A 131 36.25 -24.64 -2.55
N SER A 132 34.94 -24.50 -2.75
CA SER A 132 34.33 -23.59 -3.72
C SER A 132 33.20 -22.80 -3.07
N PHE A 133 33.11 -21.50 -3.37
CA PHE A 133 32.07 -20.59 -2.86
C PHE A 133 31.39 -19.84 -4.01
N ILE A 134 30.14 -19.42 -3.83
CA ILE A 134 29.34 -18.73 -4.86
C ILE A 134 28.53 -17.57 -4.27
N PRO A 135 28.64 -16.33 -4.81
CA PRO A 135 27.79 -15.24 -4.39
C PRO A 135 26.40 -15.36 -5.02
N ILE A 136 25.36 -15.03 -4.26
CA ILE A 136 23.97 -14.98 -4.73
C ILE A 136 23.33 -13.64 -4.36
N LYS A 137 22.38 -13.17 -5.18
CA LYS A 137 21.51 -12.04 -4.87
C LYS A 137 20.15 -12.56 -4.36
N PRO A 138 19.80 -12.36 -3.08
CA PRO A 138 18.50 -12.77 -2.58
C PRO A 138 17.40 -11.81 -3.07
N SER A 139 16.22 -12.34 -3.40
CA SER A 139 15.07 -11.58 -3.90
C SER A 139 13.75 -12.13 -3.36
N VAL A 140 12.68 -11.36 -3.54
CA VAL A 140 11.30 -11.77 -3.27
C VAL A 140 10.47 -11.65 -4.55
N GLN A 141 9.46 -12.49 -4.71
CA GLN A 141 8.53 -12.44 -5.84
C GLN A 141 7.30 -11.60 -5.47
N ILE A 142 6.93 -10.65 -6.33
CA ILE A 142 5.64 -9.94 -6.33
C ILE A 142 4.98 -10.20 -7.68
N GLY A 143 3.83 -10.87 -7.69
CA GLY A 143 3.15 -11.25 -8.94
C GLY A 143 4.10 -11.99 -9.88
N GLU A 144 4.34 -11.42 -11.06
CA GLU A 144 5.20 -11.95 -12.13
C GLU A 144 6.62 -11.35 -12.13
N ARG A 145 7.02 -10.64 -11.06
CA ARG A 145 8.32 -9.98 -10.97
C ARG A 145 9.10 -10.46 -9.74
N LEU A 146 10.42 -10.49 -9.86
CA LEU A 146 11.32 -10.53 -8.71
C LEU A 146 11.75 -9.11 -8.36
N GLY A 147 12.02 -8.87 -7.09
CA GLY A 147 12.52 -7.60 -6.61
C GLY A 147 13.34 -7.73 -5.34
N TRP A 148 14.06 -6.66 -5.01
CA TRP A 148 14.81 -6.57 -3.77
C TRP A 148 13.95 -5.97 -2.66
N PRO A 149 13.80 -6.66 -1.52
CA PRO A 149 13.12 -6.09 -0.38
C PRO A 149 13.90 -4.89 0.17
N THR A 150 13.21 -3.81 0.54
CA THR A 150 13.79 -2.59 1.10
C THR A 150 13.74 -2.57 2.63
N GLU A 151 13.07 -3.53 3.24
CA GLU A 151 12.94 -3.69 4.70
C GLU A 151 12.94 -5.17 5.09
N GLY A 152 13.35 -5.45 6.33
CA GLY A 152 13.35 -6.77 6.93
C GLY A 152 14.73 -7.41 7.08
N TYR A 153 14.74 -8.75 7.10
CA TYR A 153 15.89 -9.56 7.41
C TYR A 153 15.99 -10.77 6.47
N PHE A 154 17.23 -11.13 6.11
CA PHE A 154 17.54 -12.44 5.56
C PHE A 154 18.24 -13.30 6.63
N TYR A 155 17.90 -14.58 6.67
CA TYR A 155 18.55 -15.56 7.54
C TYR A 155 19.11 -16.69 6.68
N HIS A 156 20.39 -17.00 6.86
CA HIS A 156 21.05 -18.11 6.18
C HIS A 156 21.30 -19.24 7.19
N PHE A 157 20.74 -20.40 6.91
CA PHE A 157 20.91 -21.62 7.71
C PHE A 157 21.72 -22.65 6.93
N ILE A 158 22.53 -23.43 7.65
CA ILE A 158 23.18 -24.64 7.16
C ILE A 158 22.92 -25.74 8.19
N ASP A 159 22.43 -26.90 7.74
CA ASP A 159 22.06 -28.02 8.62
C ASP A 159 21.14 -27.57 9.77
N ASP A 160 20.13 -26.76 9.43
CA ASP A 160 19.14 -26.20 10.35
C ASP A 160 19.70 -25.23 11.43
N VAL A 161 20.99 -24.88 11.35
CA VAL A 161 21.65 -23.93 12.27
C VAL A 161 21.84 -22.58 11.61
N LEU A 162 21.48 -21.50 12.31
CA LEU A 162 21.70 -20.14 11.84
C LEU A 162 23.19 -19.87 11.67
N LEU A 163 23.59 -19.60 10.43
CA LEU A 163 24.93 -19.16 10.10
C LEU A 163 25.06 -17.65 10.27
N ASN A 164 24.18 -16.87 9.61
CA ASN A 164 24.18 -15.41 9.68
C ASN A 164 22.75 -14.85 9.53
N GLU A 165 22.45 -13.74 10.21
CA GLU A 165 21.29 -12.88 9.96
C GLU A 165 21.76 -11.55 9.37
N TYR A 166 21.10 -11.12 8.31
CA TYR A 166 21.37 -9.89 7.57
C TYR A 166 20.19 -8.93 7.71
N LYS A 167 20.44 -7.72 8.22
CA LYS A 167 19.44 -6.65 8.35
C LYS A 167 19.45 -5.77 7.11
N ILE A 168 18.30 -5.62 6.46
CA ILE A 168 18.13 -4.70 5.34
C ILE A 168 18.11 -3.26 5.85
N LEU A 169 18.75 -2.35 5.12
CA LEU A 169 19.01 -0.97 5.58
C LEU A 169 17.74 -0.14 5.83
N GLY A 170 16.62 -0.43 5.16
CA GLY A 170 15.38 0.35 5.31
C GLY A 170 15.36 1.62 4.46
N SER A 171 14.29 2.39 4.57
CA SER A 171 14.16 3.71 3.92
C SER A 171 14.39 3.66 2.41
N ASN A 172 13.72 2.72 1.73
CA ASN A 172 13.87 2.43 0.29
C ASN A 172 15.26 1.93 -0.15
N LYS A 173 16.14 1.56 0.79
CA LYS A 173 17.43 0.92 0.50
C LYS A 173 17.35 -0.57 0.73
N TRP A 174 17.69 -1.33 -0.31
CA TRP A 174 17.59 -2.80 -0.32
C TRP A 174 18.90 -3.53 -0.02
N ALA A 175 20.02 -2.81 0.05
CA ALA A 175 21.26 -3.38 0.56
C ALA A 175 21.11 -3.75 2.04
N PHE A 176 21.98 -4.63 2.54
CA PHE A 176 21.90 -5.16 3.89
C PHE A 176 23.27 -5.21 4.57
N SER A 177 23.25 -5.38 5.89
CA SER A 177 24.46 -5.55 6.73
C SER A 177 24.26 -6.73 7.68
N VAL A 178 25.35 -7.41 8.02
CA VAL A 178 25.30 -8.56 8.93
C VAL A 178 25.12 -8.12 10.38
N THR A 179 24.24 -8.80 11.11
CA THR A 179 24.02 -8.59 12.54
C THR A 179 24.94 -9.48 13.38
N ALA A 180 25.05 -9.19 14.67
CA ALA A 180 25.74 -10.02 15.65
C ALA A 180 24.87 -11.19 16.15
N SER A 181 23.79 -11.53 15.44
CA SER A 181 22.92 -12.65 15.78
C SER A 181 23.63 -14.00 15.60
N THR A 182 23.28 -14.94 16.45
CA THR A 182 23.77 -16.32 16.49
C THR A 182 22.60 -17.26 16.77
N ASN A 183 22.83 -18.57 16.71
CA ASN A 183 21.82 -19.56 17.08
C ASN A 183 21.32 -19.47 18.54
N LYS A 184 22.04 -18.73 19.42
CA LYS A 184 21.67 -18.53 20.83
C LYS A 184 21.07 -17.15 21.11
N LEU A 185 21.40 -16.15 20.30
CA LEU A 185 21.07 -14.74 20.53
C LEU A 185 20.64 -14.08 19.22
N LEU A 186 19.44 -13.49 19.19
CA LEU A 186 19.00 -12.62 18.12
C LEU A 186 19.17 -11.16 18.54
N THR A 187 19.79 -10.33 17.70
CA THR A 187 20.08 -8.92 17.99
C THR A 187 20.09 -8.07 16.71
N ASP A 188 19.80 -6.78 16.86
CA ASP A 188 19.91 -5.80 15.76
C ASP A 188 21.27 -5.12 15.71
N ALA A 189 22.14 -5.38 16.69
CA ALA A 189 23.50 -4.87 16.68
C ALA A 189 24.24 -5.39 15.45
N LEU A 190 24.83 -4.49 14.67
CA LEU A 190 25.59 -4.87 13.49
C LEU A 190 26.91 -5.50 13.91
N LEU A 191 27.27 -6.60 13.26
CA LEU A 191 28.57 -7.24 13.42
C LEU A 191 29.66 -6.52 12.62
N SER A 192 29.25 -5.85 11.54
CA SER A 192 30.09 -5.04 10.66
C SER A 192 29.24 -3.93 10.01
N GLU A 193 29.83 -2.76 9.80
CA GLU A 193 29.23 -1.67 9.02
C GLU A 193 29.29 -1.92 7.50
N GLN A 194 29.86 -3.05 7.06
CA GLN A 194 29.89 -3.41 5.65
C GLN A 194 28.47 -3.51 5.09
N VAL A 195 28.23 -2.75 4.02
CA VAL A 195 27.01 -2.83 3.22
C VAL A 195 27.25 -3.83 2.09
N MET A 196 26.31 -4.75 1.92
CA MET A 196 26.38 -5.85 0.97
C MET A 196 25.08 -5.98 0.17
N THR A 197 25.21 -6.53 -1.03
CA THR A 197 24.12 -6.79 -1.97
C THR A 197 24.02 -8.28 -2.32
N THR A 198 24.94 -9.09 -1.80
CA THR A 198 25.04 -10.54 -2.05
C THR A 198 25.36 -11.30 -0.78
N ILE A 199 24.98 -12.58 -0.76
CA ILE A 199 25.36 -13.56 0.26
C ILE A 199 26.35 -14.54 -0.38
N LEU A 200 27.50 -14.77 0.26
CA LEU A 200 28.49 -15.73 -0.21
C LEU A 200 28.20 -17.12 0.39
N LEU A 201 27.78 -18.06 -0.45
CA LEU A 201 27.43 -19.41 -0.02
C LEU A 201 28.62 -20.38 -0.16
N PRO A 202 28.82 -21.30 0.81
CA PRO A 202 29.69 -22.45 0.61
C PRO A 202 29.02 -23.42 -0.39
N PHE A 203 29.71 -23.76 -1.48
CA PHE A 203 29.23 -24.74 -2.45
C PHE A 203 29.85 -26.11 -2.21
N LYS A 204 31.18 -26.18 -2.17
CA LYS A 204 31.92 -27.40 -1.90
C LYS A 204 32.89 -27.19 -0.76
N ILE A 205 32.96 -28.16 0.14
CA ILE A 205 33.96 -28.24 1.22
C ILE A 205 34.52 -29.66 1.19
N ASN A 206 35.85 -29.82 1.16
CA ASN A 206 36.50 -31.11 0.96
C ASN A 206 36.01 -31.85 -0.31
N CYS A 207 35.71 -31.12 -1.39
CA CYS A 207 35.10 -31.62 -2.64
C CYS A 207 33.66 -32.17 -2.53
N GLU A 208 33.04 -32.12 -1.35
CA GLU A 208 31.66 -32.53 -1.14
C GLU A 208 30.74 -31.32 -1.22
N ILE A 209 29.57 -31.48 -1.85
CA ILE A 209 28.58 -30.40 -1.95
C ILE A 209 28.00 -30.15 -0.56
N VAL A 210 27.94 -28.89 -0.14
CA VAL A 210 27.27 -28.49 1.10
C VAL A 210 25.76 -28.48 0.85
N GLU A 211 25.11 -29.57 1.25
CA GLU A 211 23.66 -29.73 1.15
C GLU A 211 22.93 -29.01 2.30
N ARG A 212 21.60 -29.01 2.26
CA ARG A 212 20.69 -28.46 3.30
C ARG A 212 21.04 -27.03 3.75
N GLN A 213 21.01 -26.10 2.79
CA GLN A 213 21.11 -24.67 3.06
C GLN A 213 19.77 -23.98 2.81
N HIS A 214 19.31 -23.18 3.76
CA HIS A 214 18.07 -22.42 3.62
C HIS A 214 18.33 -20.92 3.67
N ILE A 215 17.64 -20.18 2.80
CA ILE A 215 17.54 -18.72 2.89
C ILE A 215 16.09 -18.37 3.24
N LEU A 216 15.91 -17.73 4.38
CA LEU A 216 14.61 -17.21 4.82
C LEU A 216 14.61 -15.70 4.72
N TYR A 217 13.53 -15.14 4.16
CA TYR A 217 13.23 -13.73 4.24
C TYR A 217 12.06 -13.49 5.20
N LYS A 218 12.20 -12.51 6.09
CA LYS A 218 11.11 -12.02 6.95
C LYS A 218 11.14 -10.50 6.99
N ARG A 219 9.95 -9.88 6.92
CA ARG A 219 9.81 -8.41 7.02
C ARG A 219 9.98 -7.90 8.42
N GLU A 220 9.46 -8.66 9.39
CA GLU A 220 9.68 -8.42 10.80
C GLU A 220 10.78 -9.34 11.32
N LYS A 221 11.56 -8.85 12.28
CA LYS A 221 12.57 -9.68 12.93
C LYS A 221 11.89 -10.86 13.63
N ILE A 222 12.46 -12.06 13.50
CA ILE A 222 11.98 -13.22 14.25
C ILE A 222 12.12 -12.93 15.75
N THR A 223 11.02 -13.10 16.50
CA THR A 223 11.04 -12.89 17.95
C THR A 223 11.73 -14.05 18.64
N LYS A 224 12.26 -13.81 19.85
CA LYS A 224 12.90 -14.87 20.64
C LYS A 224 11.92 -16.01 20.96
N GLU A 225 10.65 -15.69 21.20
CA GLU A 225 9.60 -16.68 21.46
C GLU A 225 9.33 -17.56 20.24
N GLN A 226 9.20 -16.95 19.05
CA GLN A 226 9.04 -17.71 17.81
C GLN A 226 10.29 -18.56 17.52
N TRP A 227 11.48 -17.99 17.72
CA TRP A 227 12.75 -18.68 17.55
C TRP A 227 12.82 -19.98 18.36
N ASP A 228 12.48 -19.90 19.65
CA ASP A 228 12.63 -21.03 20.56
C ASP A 228 11.51 -22.08 20.39
N LYS A 229 10.34 -21.68 19.89
CA LYS A 229 9.16 -22.54 19.79
C LYS A 229 9.00 -23.20 18.42
N ASP A 230 9.17 -22.43 17.35
CA ASP A 230 8.70 -22.81 16.03
C ASP A 230 9.86 -23.18 15.07
N ILE A 231 11.03 -22.53 15.18
CA ILE A 231 12.13 -22.70 14.23
C ILE A 231 12.83 -24.06 14.42
N ASN A 232 12.54 -25.00 13.54
CA ASN A 232 13.14 -26.34 13.44
C ASN A 232 13.21 -26.80 11.98
N ALA A 233 13.74 -28.00 11.74
CA ALA A 233 13.91 -28.58 10.40
C ALA A 233 12.61 -28.57 9.55
N ASP A 234 11.49 -29.05 10.12
CA ASP A 234 10.21 -29.13 9.40
C ASP A 234 9.67 -27.73 9.09
N TRP A 235 9.80 -26.80 10.04
CA TRP A 235 9.40 -25.41 9.87
C TRP A 235 10.23 -24.71 8.78
N LEU A 236 11.54 -24.94 8.75
CA LEU A 236 12.43 -24.36 7.72
C LEU A 236 12.09 -24.91 6.33
N ASP A 237 11.79 -26.20 6.22
CA ASP A 237 11.39 -26.81 4.94
C ASP A 237 10.04 -26.27 4.43
N GLU A 238 9.15 -25.78 5.32
CA GLU A 238 7.89 -25.14 4.96
C GLU A 238 8.01 -23.64 4.66
N HIS A 239 8.85 -22.91 5.40
CA HIS A 239 8.84 -21.45 5.42
C HIS A 239 10.06 -20.78 4.79
N ALA A 240 11.16 -21.51 4.56
CA ALA A 240 12.40 -20.99 3.98
C ALA A 240 12.71 -21.61 2.62
N CYS A 241 13.49 -20.90 1.80
CA CYS A 241 13.94 -21.42 0.51
C CYS A 241 15.10 -22.40 0.70
N LEU A 242 14.80 -23.70 0.65
CA LEU A 242 15.83 -24.75 0.55
C LEU A 242 16.56 -24.64 -0.79
N LEU A 243 17.88 -24.44 -0.74
CA LEU A 243 18.72 -24.26 -1.93
C LEU A 243 19.12 -25.60 -2.54
N ASN A 244 18.82 -25.77 -3.83
CA ASN A 244 19.51 -26.76 -4.65
C ASN A 244 20.81 -26.16 -5.19
N MET A 245 21.93 -26.51 -4.56
CA MET A 245 23.23 -25.93 -4.91
C MET A 245 23.67 -26.21 -6.34
N LYS A 246 23.17 -27.27 -6.99
CA LYS A 246 23.44 -27.52 -8.41
C LYS A 246 22.76 -26.48 -9.28
N ASP A 247 21.51 -26.14 -8.98
CA ASP A 247 20.76 -25.11 -9.71
C ASP A 247 21.38 -23.72 -9.50
N VAL A 248 21.86 -23.43 -8.27
CA VAL A 248 22.60 -22.19 -7.96
C VAL A 248 23.84 -22.04 -8.85
N VAL A 249 24.61 -23.11 -9.04
CA VAL A 249 25.79 -23.09 -9.92
C VAL A 249 25.37 -23.05 -11.40
N SER A 250 24.35 -23.81 -11.80
CA SER A 250 23.89 -23.88 -13.19
C SER A 250 23.33 -22.55 -13.71
N ALA A 251 22.72 -21.72 -12.84
CA ALA A 251 22.27 -20.35 -13.16
C ALA A 251 23.38 -19.49 -13.79
N ARG A 252 24.65 -19.77 -13.46
CA ARG A 252 25.79 -19.05 -14.03
C ARG A 252 26.08 -19.36 -15.49
N SER A 253 25.55 -20.45 -16.00
CA SER A 253 25.70 -20.89 -17.38
C SER A 253 24.36 -20.91 -18.12
N GLU A 254 23.29 -20.45 -17.50
CA GLU A 254 21.98 -20.38 -18.13
C GLU A 254 22.02 -19.46 -19.36
N PRO A 255 21.33 -19.85 -20.46
CA PRO A 255 21.23 -19.01 -21.63
C PRO A 255 20.50 -17.72 -21.25
N ILE A 256 21.09 -16.58 -21.61
CA ILE A 256 20.42 -15.29 -21.46
C ILE A 256 19.30 -15.22 -22.49
N LEU A 257 18.07 -15.22 -21.98
CA LEU A 257 16.87 -15.15 -22.80
C LEU A 257 16.78 -13.76 -23.44
N LYS A 258 16.40 -13.75 -24.72
CA LYS A 258 16.11 -12.47 -25.39
C LYS A 258 14.85 -11.91 -24.77
N LYS A 259 14.94 -10.71 -24.17
CA LYS A 259 13.79 -9.86 -23.91
C LYS A 259 13.04 -9.62 -25.24
N GLU A 260 11.75 -9.33 -25.17
CA GLU A 260 10.87 -9.04 -26.31
C GLU A 260 11.61 -8.35 -27.45
N LYS A 261 11.45 -8.88 -28.66
CA LYS A 261 12.22 -8.42 -29.81
C LYS A 261 11.74 -7.02 -30.21
N ASN A 262 12.70 -6.12 -30.40
CA ASN A 262 12.58 -5.05 -31.38
C ASN A 262 12.77 -5.68 -32.77
N GLU A 263 11.70 -6.20 -33.37
CA GLU A 263 11.68 -6.46 -34.82
C GLU A 263 11.12 -5.19 -35.47
N ASP A 264 11.89 -4.57 -36.36
CA ASP A 264 11.54 -3.31 -37.03
C ASP A 264 11.15 -2.15 -36.07
N ASP A 265 11.82 -2.07 -34.91
CA ASP A 265 11.61 -1.07 -33.84
C ASP A 265 10.22 -1.07 -33.15
N ASP A 266 9.39 -2.10 -33.40
CA ASP A 266 8.18 -2.36 -32.64
C ASP A 266 8.49 -3.26 -31.41
N ILE A 267 7.84 -3.02 -30.27
CA ILE A 267 7.96 -3.90 -29.09
C ILE A 267 6.97 -5.06 -29.25
N ILE A 268 7.46 -6.29 -29.34
CA ILE A 268 6.61 -7.47 -29.60
C ILE A 268 6.64 -8.47 -28.44
N TYR A 269 5.47 -8.71 -27.85
CA TYR A 269 5.22 -9.79 -26.90
C TYR A 269 4.92 -11.11 -27.62
N ILE A 270 5.48 -12.21 -27.12
CA ILE A 270 5.19 -13.56 -27.61
C ILE A 270 4.25 -14.24 -26.61
N VAL A 271 3.04 -14.57 -27.07
CA VAL A 271 2.01 -15.20 -26.26
C VAL A 271 2.51 -16.53 -25.68
N LYS A 272 2.34 -16.71 -24.39
CA LYS A 272 2.61 -17.90 -23.60
C LYS A 272 1.31 -18.67 -23.34
N LEU A 273 1.45 -19.89 -22.84
CA LEU A 273 0.30 -20.73 -22.49
C LEU A 273 -0.49 -20.12 -21.33
N GLY A 274 -1.77 -19.84 -21.55
CA GLY A 274 -2.67 -19.27 -20.53
C GLY A 274 -2.86 -17.75 -20.63
N ASP A 275 -2.13 -17.08 -21.53
CA ASP A 275 -2.27 -15.65 -21.73
C ASP A 275 -3.63 -15.28 -22.33
N VAL A 276 -4.12 -14.10 -21.93
CA VAL A 276 -5.24 -13.40 -22.56
C VAL A 276 -4.83 -11.97 -22.89
N LEU A 277 -5.36 -11.42 -23.97
CA LEU A 277 -4.98 -10.10 -24.50
C LEU A 277 -5.10 -8.97 -23.47
N GLY A 278 -6.10 -9.05 -22.59
CA GLY A 278 -6.29 -8.09 -21.50
C GLY A 278 -5.17 -8.09 -20.47
N ASN A 279 -4.72 -9.28 -20.05
CA ASN A 279 -3.62 -9.42 -19.07
C ASN A 279 -2.30 -8.96 -19.70
N ILE A 280 -2.08 -9.26 -20.97
CA ILE A 280 -0.93 -8.73 -21.72
C ILE A 280 -0.99 -7.20 -21.73
N ALA A 281 -2.11 -6.59 -22.15
CA ALA A 281 -2.26 -5.13 -22.16
C ALA A 281 -1.92 -4.51 -20.81
N GLN A 282 -2.54 -5.02 -19.74
CA GLN A 282 -2.32 -4.56 -18.38
C GLN A 282 -0.85 -4.65 -17.96
N ASN A 283 -0.18 -5.76 -18.29
CA ASN A 283 1.22 -5.97 -17.97
C ASN A 283 2.15 -4.95 -18.62
N TYR A 284 1.78 -4.40 -19.79
CA TYR A 284 2.54 -3.36 -20.47
C TYR A 284 2.00 -1.94 -20.25
N GLY A 285 1.01 -1.76 -19.37
CA GLY A 285 0.41 -0.46 -19.09
C GLY A 285 -0.51 0.06 -20.21
N LEU A 286 -1.06 -0.83 -21.02
CA LEU A 286 -2.02 -0.54 -22.07
C LEU A 286 -3.43 -0.96 -21.64
N SER A 287 -4.44 -0.26 -22.14
CA SER A 287 -5.82 -0.75 -22.15
C SER A 287 -6.02 -1.84 -23.20
N LEU A 288 -7.06 -2.66 -23.02
CA LEU A 288 -7.46 -3.66 -24.02
C LEU A 288 -7.75 -3.01 -25.38
N ALA A 289 -8.27 -1.77 -25.40
CA ALA A 289 -8.54 -1.04 -26.64
C ALA A 289 -7.24 -0.68 -27.36
N GLU A 290 -6.25 -0.12 -26.64
CA GLU A 290 -4.96 0.28 -27.21
C GLU A 290 -4.19 -0.93 -27.79
N ILE A 291 -4.16 -2.06 -27.08
CA ILE A 291 -3.49 -3.26 -27.59
C ILE A 291 -4.24 -3.86 -28.81
N ILE A 292 -5.57 -3.73 -28.88
CA ILE A 292 -6.36 -4.13 -30.06
C ILE A 292 -6.10 -3.19 -31.24
N GLU A 293 -5.94 -1.88 -31.00
CA GLU A 293 -5.56 -0.91 -32.03
C GLU A 293 -4.18 -1.23 -32.61
N LEU A 294 -3.23 -1.61 -31.76
CA LEU A 294 -1.91 -2.09 -32.17
C LEU A 294 -1.97 -3.46 -32.87
N ASN A 295 -2.98 -4.27 -32.59
CA ASN A 295 -3.15 -5.61 -33.16
C ASN A 295 -4.56 -5.83 -33.75
N PRO A 296 -4.91 -5.15 -34.87
CA PRO A 296 -6.27 -5.16 -35.41
C PRO A 296 -6.83 -6.54 -35.73
N LYS A 297 -5.97 -7.54 -35.97
CA LYS A 297 -6.34 -8.95 -36.21
C LYS A 297 -7.16 -9.59 -35.10
N TYR A 298 -7.09 -9.07 -33.86
CA TYR A 298 -7.84 -9.60 -32.72
C TYR A 298 -9.10 -8.79 -32.39
N LYS A 299 -9.44 -7.77 -33.19
CA LYS A 299 -10.58 -6.87 -32.93
C LYS A 299 -11.92 -7.61 -32.86
N ASP A 300 -12.14 -8.54 -33.77
CA ASP A 300 -13.41 -9.28 -33.85
C ASP A 300 -13.50 -10.44 -32.84
N ASN A 301 -12.34 -10.95 -32.38
CA ASN A 301 -12.27 -12.00 -31.37
C ASN A 301 -10.99 -11.89 -30.51
N PRO A 302 -11.01 -11.08 -29.44
CA PRO A 302 -9.85 -10.87 -28.56
C PRO A 302 -9.37 -12.12 -27.80
N HIS A 303 -10.19 -13.18 -27.74
CA HIS A 303 -9.83 -14.43 -27.05
C HIS A 303 -9.14 -15.46 -27.96
N SER A 304 -8.88 -15.12 -29.22
CA SER A 304 -8.33 -16.04 -30.23
C SER A 304 -6.80 -16.20 -30.20
N ILE A 305 -6.10 -15.59 -29.25
CA ILE A 305 -4.64 -15.69 -29.16
C ILE A 305 -4.18 -17.09 -28.79
N SER A 306 -3.08 -17.53 -29.39
CA SER A 306 -2.48 -18.84 -29.14
C SER A 306 -1.00 -18.73 -28.74
N PRO A 307 -0.46 -19.67 -27.94
CA PRO A 307 0.95 -19.66 -27.58
C PRO A 307 1.86 -19.61 -28.81
N GLY A 308 2.80 -18.66 -28.83
CA GLY A 308 3.68 -18.36 -29.95
C GLY A 308 3.21 -17.18 -30.83
N ASP A 309 1.98 -16.68 -30.65
CA ASP A 309 1.50 -15.50 -31.35
C ASP A 309 2.33 -14.26 -31.00
N LYS A 310 2.52 -13.38 -31.97
CA LYS A 310 3.16 -12.08 -31.80
C LYS A 310 2.12 -10.99 -31.58
N ILE A 311 2.22 -10.28 -30.46
CA ILE A 311 1.39 -9.13 -30.08
C ILE A 311 2.27 -7.88 -30.05
N ILE A 312 1.90 -6.87 -30.82
CA ILE A 312 2.57 -5.57 -30.87
C ILE A 312 2.13 -4.75 -29.65
N ILE A 313 3.08 -4.33 -28.84
CA ILE A 313 2.88 -3.57 -27.61
C ILE A 313 3.18 -2.08 -27.81
N ALA A 314 4.08 -1.74 -28.73
CA ALA A 314 4.34 -0.35 -29.13
C ALA A 314 4.89 -0.32 -30.56
N THR A 315 4.60 0.74 -31.32
CA THR A 315 5.12 0.91 -32.69
C THR A 315 6.30 1.89 -32.77
N HIS A 316 7.16 1.70 -33.78
CA HIS A 316 8.28 2.59 -34.10
C HIS A 316 7.88 4.07 -34.25
N GLN A 317 6.64 4.37 -34.70
CA GLN A 317 6.14 5.74 -34.84
C GLN A 317 5.95 6.46 -33.49
N GLN A 318 5.72 5.72 -32.40
CA GLN A 318 5.72 6.27 -31.03
C GLN A 318 7.14 6.43 -30.46
N ALA A 319 8.12 5.66 -30.97
CA ALA A 319 9.51 5.69 -30.50
C ALA A 319 10.39 6.76 -31.20
N THR A 320 10.00 7.29 -32.37
CA THR A 320 10.84 8.16 -33.21
C THR A 320 10.62 9.67 -33.12
N THR A 321 9.69 10.15 -32.30
CA THR A 321 9.64 11.59 -31.96
C THR A 321 10.39 11.91 -30.68
N LEU A 322 11.72 11.79 -30.70
CA LEU A 322 12.61 12.36 -29.68
C LEU A 322 13.86 12.93 -30.36
N PRO A 323 14.14 14.24 -30.28
CA PRO A 323 15.50 14.73 -30.51
C PRO A 323 16.38 14.30 -29.33
N ASP A 324 17.50 13.66 -29.64
CA ASP A 324 18.68 13.53 -28.79
C ASP A 324 18.92 14.82 -28.00
N PHE A 325 19.05 14.74 -26.67
CA PHE A 325 20.10 15.44 -25.93
C PHE A 325 20.27 14.83 -24.52
N GLN A 326 21.54 14.58 -24.21
CA GLN A 326 22.13 14.00 -23.01
C GLN A 326 21.83 14.79 -21.71
N THR A 327 21.95 14.06 -20.59
CA THR A 327 21.75 14.41 -19.15
C THR A 327 22.23 15.78 -18.67
N CYS A 328 21.50 16.36 -17.70
CA CYS A 328 22.06 17.15 -16.57
C CYS A 328 21.01 17.30 -15.44
N GLU A 329 21.38 16.98 -14.20
CA GLU A 329 20.69 17.49 -13.00
C GLU A 329 20.80 19.02 -12.99
N ILE A 330 19.69 19.72 -12.80
CA ILE A 330 19.72 21.17 -12.54
C ILE A 330 18.92 21.44 -11.27
N SER A 331 19.63 21.84 -10.22
CA SER A 331 19.05 22.33 -8.97
C SER A 331 18.19 23.59 -9.21
N PRO A 332 17.03 23.73 -8.55
CA PRO A 332 16.17 24.91 -8.70
C PRO A 332 16.90 26.19 -8.28
N LYS A 333 16.60 27.31 -8.95
CA LYS A 333 17.17 28.61 -8.61
C LYS A 333 16.31 29.27 -7.54
N PHE A 334 16.97 29.80 -6.52
CA PHE A 334 16.31 30.48 -5.42
C PHE A 334 16.67 31.97 -5.36
N HIS A 335 15.75 32.76 -4.85
CA HIS A 335 15.92 34.14 -4.43
C HIS A 335 15.71 34.24 -2.93
N ILE A 336 16.52 35.04 -2.25
CA ILE A 336 16.33 35.35 -0.84
C ILE A 336 15.77 36.76 -0.76
N CYS A 337 14.57 36.92 -0.20
CA CYS A 337 13.88 38.20 -0.07
C CYS A 337 14.73 39.19 0.74
N GLN A 338 15.01 40.37 0.19
CA GLN A 338 15.90 41.38 0.76
C GLN A 338 15.13 42.65 1.18
N LEU A 339 15.85 43.63 1.73
CA LEU A 339 15.34 44.98 1.91
C LEU A 339 15.63 45.79 0.66
N ASP A 340 14.63 46.53 0.20
CA ASP A 340 14.75 47.54 -0.83
C ASP A 340 15.61 48.69 -0.32
N THR A 341 16.65 49.05 -1.07
CA THR A 341 17.70 49.99 -0.64
C THR A 341 17.21 51.43 -0.49
N ASP A 342 16.10 51.78 -1.14
CA ASP A 342 15.59 53.15 -1.19
C ASP A 342 14.45 53.37 -0.19
N THR A 343 13.62 52.33 0.03
CA THR A 343 12.45 52.40 0.91
C THR A 343 12.67 51.74 2.27
N ASN A 344 13.75 50.97 2.43
CA ASN A 344 14.07 50.15 3.60
C ASN A 344 12.91 49.21 4.01
N GLN A 345 12.04 48.88 3.06
CA GLN A 345 10.96 47.91 3.19
C GLN A 345 11.38 46.60 2.51
N ARG A 346 10.79 45.48 2.94
CA ARG A 346 11.04 44.19 2.29
C ARG A 346 10.63 44.23 0.82
N GLU A 347 11.29 43.44 0.00
CA GLU A 347 10.86 43.25 -1.38
C GLU A 347 9.44 42.66 -1.44
N THR A 348 8.68 43.15 -2.40
CA THR A 348 7.34 42.65 -2.72
C THR A 348 7.41 41.54 -3.77
N TRP A 349 6.40 40.67 -3.82
CA TRP A 349 6.26 39.65 -4.87
C TRP A 349 6.41 40.22 -6.29
N ILE A 350 5.96 41.47 -6.49
CA ILE A 350 6.08 42.17 -7.78
C ILE A 350 7.53 42.50 -8.10
N GLN A 351 8.26 43.08 -7.14
CA GLN A 351 9.68 43.42 -7.32
C GLN A 351 10.54 42.17 -7.53
N ILE A 352 10.30 41.11 -6.75
CA ILE A 352 11.02 39.85 -6.89
C ILE A 352 10.70 39.20 -8.23
N ALA A 353 9.43 39.10 -8.63
CA ALA A 353 9.05 38.49 -9.90
C ALA A 353 9.65 39.23 -11.10
N ALA A 354 9.69 40.56 -11.06
CA ALA A 354 10.32 41.39 -12.10
C ALA A 354 11.82 41.08 -12.27
N LYS A 355 12.56 40.81 -11.19
CA LYS A 355 13.99 40.44 -11.25
C LYS A 355 14.25 39.14 -12.03
N TYR A 356 13.26 38.25 -12.08
CA TYR A 356 13.36 36.95 -12.76
C TYR A 356 12.48 36.86 -14.00
N ASN A 357 11.93 37.98 -14.46
CA ASN A 357 11.04 38.06 -15.61
C ASN A 357 9.80 37.15 -15.48
N LEU A 358 9.28 37.00 -14.26
CA LEU A 358 8.08 36.25 -13.94
C LEU A 358 6.88 37.18 -13.72
N ALA A 359 5.68 36.66 -13.94
CA ALA A 359 4.48 37.30 -13.41
C ALA A 359 4.43 37.09 -11.87
N PRO A 360 3.96 38.07 -11.08
CA PRO A 360 3.89 37.94 -9.61
C PRO A 360 3.04 36.73 -9.17
N LYS A 361 1.97 36.43 -9.91
CA LYS A 361 1.14 35.24 -9.70
C LYS A 361 1.92 33.94 -9.92
N THR A 362 2.70 33.86 -10.99
CA THR A 362 3.55 32.70 -11.29
C THR A 362 4.62 32.49 -10.22
N LEU A 363 5.21 33.57 -9.69
CA LEU A 363 6.15 33.47 -8.58
C LEU A 363 5.47 32.96 -7.30
N LEU A 364 4.22 33.37 -7.03
CA LEU A 364 3.44 32.89 -5.89
C LEU A 364 3.07 31.40 -6.05
N GLU A 365 2.66 30.98 -7.24
CA GLU A 365 2.37 29.58 -7.59
C GLU A 365 3.60 28.67 -7.41
N LEU A 366 4.81 29.15 -7.73
CA LEU A 366 6.08 28.45 -7.46
C LEU A 366 6.38 28.29 -5.95
N ASN A 367 5.69 29.03 -5.10
CA ASN A 367 5.87 29.07 -3.65
C ASN A 367 4.51 28.95 -2.94
N ASN A 368 3.69 27.99 -3.39
CA ASN A 368 2.28 27.79 -3.03
C ASN A 368 1.94 27.75 -1.51
N HIS A 369 2.93 27.50 -0.65
CA HIS A 369 2.78 27.61 0.80
C HIS A 369 2.46 29.05 1.26
N TYR A 370 2.65 30.06 0.40
CA TYR A 370 2.19 31.43 0.62
C TYR A 370 0.79 31.71 0.05
N ASP A 371 0.12 30.78 -0.65
CA ASP A 371 -1.20 31.02 -1.28
C ASP A 371 -2.28 31.41 -0.26
N SER A 372 -2.27 30.77 0.90
CA SER A 372 -3.19 31.07 1.99
C SER A 372 -2.92 32.44 2.64
N ASN A 373 -1.71 32.98 2.52
CA ASN A 373 -1.36 34.31 3.03
C ASN A 373 -0.13 34.91 2.32
N PRO A 374 -0.29 35.55 1.15
CA PRO A 374 0.83 36.13 0.40
C PRO A 374 1.52 37.29 1.13
N THR A 375 0.86 37.89 2.13
CA THR A 375 1.44 38.99 2.91
C THR A 375 2.49 38.53 3.93
N ALA A 376 2.55 37.23 4.21
CA ALA A 376 3.48 36.62 5.18
C ALA A 376 4.95 36.59 4.73
N LEU A 377 5.25 36.91 3.47
CA LEU A 377 6.62 37.00 2.95
C LEU A 377 7.48 37.94 3.82
N ALA A 378 8.63 37.49 4.30
CA ALA A 378 9.55 38.23 5.14
C ALA A 378 10.96 38.31 4.54
N VAL A 379 11.78 39.23 5.06
CA VAL A 379 13.20 39.33 4.69
C VAL A 379 13.92 38.06 5.16
N GLY A 380 14.70 37.45 4.27
CA GLY A 380 15.39 36.18 4.51
C GLY A 380 14.65 34.95 3.98
N ASP A 381 13.38 35.09 3.58
CA ASP A 381 12.62 33.98 3.00
C ASP A 381 13.20 33.56 1.65
N LYS A 382 13.34 32.25 1.45
CA LYS A 382 13.94 31.64 0.27
C LYS A 382 12.85 31.21 -0.71
N LEU A 383 12.65 32.01 -1.75
CA LEU A 383 11.66 31.78 -2.80
C LEU A 383 12.27 31.04 -3.99
N VAL A 384 11.53 30.07 -4.53
CA VAL A 384 11.83 29.44 -5.82
C VAL A 384 11.46 30.41 -6.93
N VAL A 385 12.43 30.78 -7.78
CA VAL A 385 12.26 31.81 -8.82
C VAL A 385 12.52 31.33 -10.24
N GLU A 386 13.02 30.11 -10.39
CA GLU A 386 13.13 29.44 -11.67
C GLU A 386 13.07 27.94 -11.40
N VAL A 387 11.97 27.31 -11.81
CA VAL A 387 11.91 25.86 -11.99
C VAL A 387 12.02 25.64 -13.49
N ARG A 388 13.14 25.07 -13.95
CA ARG A 388 13.25 24.65 -15.35
C ARG A 388 12.46 23.36 -15.52
N THR A 389 11.17 23.47 -15.76
CA THR A 389 10.37 22.35 -16.25
C THR A 389 10.61 22.24 -17.76
N LYS A 390 11.38 21.24 -18.17
CA LYS A 390 11.10 20.65 -19.48
C LYS A 390 9.75 19.97 -19.34
N LYS A 391 8.82 20.19 -20.28
CA LYS A 391 7.81 19.17 -20.58
C LYS A 391 8.60 17.96 -21.04
N THR A 392 8.86 17.05 -20.11
CA THR A 392 9.31 15.71 -20.42
C THR A 392 8.16 15.10 -21.21
N SER A 393 8.41 14.65 -22.43
CA SER A 393 7.59 13.58 -22.97
C SER A 393 7.55 12.49 -21.90
N GLU A 394 6.36 12.07 -21.49
CA GLU A 394 6.25 10.79 -20.81
C GLU A 394 6.91 9.79 -21.75
N LYS A 395 8.13 9.38 -21.41
CA LYS A 395 8.68 8.16 -21.95
C LYS A 395 7.61 7.13 -21.62
N ILE A 396 7.06 6.43 -22.61
CA ILE A 396 6.29 5.21 -22.34
C ILE A 396 7.27 4.32 -21.58
N ILE A 397 7.22 4.36 -20.24
CA ILE A 397 8.05 3.50 -19.41
C ILE A 397 7.36 2.15 -19.49
N SER A 398 7.82 1.35 -20.45
CA SER A 398 7.35 -0.01 -20.66
C SER A 398 7.48 -0.79 -19.35
N ASN A 399 6.35 -1.20 -18.75
CA ASN A 399 6.27 -2.01 -17.53
C ASN A 399 6.67 -3.49 -17.80
N THR A 400 7.75 -3.72 -18.54
CA THR A 400 8.13 -5.04 -19.07
C THR A 400 8.27 -6.10 -17.98
N LEU A 401 7.74 -7.29 -18.29
CA LEU A 401 7.98 -8.50 -17.49
C LEU A 401 9.42 -9.00 -17.65
N PRO A 402 9.91 -9.83 -16.71
CA PRO A 402 11.16 -10.55 -16.90
C PRO A 402 11.11 -11.44 -18.15
N ALA A 403 12.28 -11.67 -18.77
CA ALA A 403 12.38 -12.53 -19.95
C ALA A 403 12.03 -13.99 -19.62
N GLU A 404 12.28 -14.40 -18.39
CA GLU A 404 11.93 -15.73 -17.87
C GLU A 404 10.67 -15.65 -17.01
N ASP A 405 9.84 -16.70 -17.06
CA ASP A 405 8.68 -16.82 -16.18
C ASP A 405 9.12 -17.19 -14.75
N ILE A 406 9.01 -16.21 -13.85
CA ILE A 406 9.41 -16.35 -12.45
C ILE A 406 8.32 -16.97 -11.56
N THR A 407 7.12 -17.23 -12.09
CA THR A 407 5.96 -17.70 -11.31
C THR A 407 5.99 -19.21 -11.03
N THR A 408 6.85 -19.93 -11.73
CA THR A 408 7.07 -21.38 -11.56
C THR A 408 7.70 -21.71 -10.19
N ASN A 409 7.77 -23.02 -9.86
CA ASN A 409 8.45 -23.49 -8.65
C ASN A 409 10.00 -23.38 -8.71
N LYS A 410 10.56 -22.86 -9.80
CA LYS A 410 12.00 -22.57 -9.91
C LYS A 410 12.36 -21.46 -8.91
N ASN A 411 13.48 -21.59 -8.21
CA ASN A 411 13.89 -20.65 -7.16
C ASN A 411 15.20 -19.91 -7.45
N VAL A 412 15.94 -20.30 -8.50
CA VAL A 412 17.24 -19.70 -8.84
C VAL A 412 17.24 -19.35 -10.31
N TYR A 413 17.68 -18.14 -10.65
CA TYR A 413 17.66 -17.62 -12.02
C TYR A 413 18.95 -16.86 -12.35
N ALA A 414 19.33 -16.79 -13.62
CA ALA A 414 20.31 -15.81 -14.08
C ALA A 414 19.80 -14.37 -13.93
N PHE A 415 20.60 -13.46 -13.37
CA PHE A 415 20.22 -12.07 -13.11
C PHE A 415 19.56 -11.38 -14.32
N ALA A 416 20.17 -11.44 -15.50
CA ALA A 416 19.66 -10.78 -16.70
C ALA A 416 18.29 -11.29 -17.15
N ASN A 417 17.94 -12.55 -16.86
CA ASN A 417 16.64 -13.13 -17.20
C ASN A 417 15.51 -12.62 -16.29
N THR A 418 15.85 -12.13 -15.09
CA THR A 418 14.90 -11.65 -14.08
C THR A 418 14.68 -10.13 -14.08
N GLN A 419 15.51 -9.40 -14.80
CA GLN A 419 15.44 -7.94 -14.84
C GLN A 419 14.15 -7.46 -15.49
N CYS A 420 13.45 -6.53 -14.85
CA CYS A 420 12.25 -5.87 -15.37
C CYS A 420 12.47 -4.35 -15.43
N ILE A 421 11.70 -3.68 -16.28
CA ILE A 421 11.54 -2.22 -16.25
C ILE A 421 10.15 -1.99 -15.66
N ALA A 422 10.06 -1.28 -14.54
CA ALA A 422 8.79 -0.93 -13.94
C ALA A 422 8.80 0.54 -13.52
N ASN A 423 7.64 1.21 -13.56
CA ASN A 423 7.43 2.43 -12.77
C ASN A 423 7.72 2.12 -11.29
N ASP A 424 8.25 3.10 -10.57
CA ASP A 424 9.13 2.90 -9.41
C ASP A 424 8.62 2.05 -8.23
N ASP A 425 7.35 1.61 -8.18
CA ASP A 425 6.78 0.92 -7.02
C ASP A 425 5.87 -0.27 -7.43
N ILE A 426 6.47 -1.46 -7.61
CA ILE A 426 5.72 -2.72 -7.79
C ILE A 426 5.07 -3.23 -6.50
N HIS A 427 5.54 -2.75 -5.35
CA HIS A 427 5.07 -3.06 -3.99
C HIS A 427 5.75 -2.08 -3.01
N MET A 428 5.12 -1.77 -1.88
CA MET A 428 5.60 -0.72 -0.94
C MET A 428 7.03 -0.95 -0.44
N TYR A 429 7.41 -2.22 -0.30
CA TYR A 429 8.70 -2.64 0.26
C TYR A 429 9.60 -3.40 -0.69
N VAL A 430 9.31 -3.40 -2.00
CA VAL A 430 10.09 -4.18 -2.95
C VAL A 430 10.40 -3.33 -4.16
N LYS A 431 11.70 -3.20 -4.45
CA LYS A 431 12.17 -2.52 -5.65
C LYS A 431 12.38 -3.51 -6.79
N PRO A 432 12.05 -3.13 -8.05
CA PRO A 432 12.25 -4.01 -9.19
C PRO A 432 13.73 -4.37 -9.36
N LEU A 433 14.01 -5.59 -9.84
CA LEU A 433 15.36 -5.97 -10.23
C LEU A 433 15.77 -5.23 -11.51
N VAL A 434 16.69 -4.29 -11.37
CA VAL A 434 17.26 -3.50 -12.47
C VAL A 434 18.77 -3.70 -12.56
N ASP A 435 19.36 -3.55 -13.73
CA ASP A 435 20.82 -3.62 -13.86
C ASP A 435 21.48 -2.35 -13.31
N LEU A 436 22.28 -2.48 -12.25
CA LEU A 436 23.02 -1.38 -11.66
C LEU A 436 24.51 -1.40 -12.05
N GLY A 437 24.92 -2.32 -12.93
CA GLY A 437 26.31 -2.52 -13.33
C GLY A 437 27.18 -3.16 -12.25
N ASP A 438 26.59 -3.65 -11.16
CA ASP A 438 27.30 -4.29 -10.05
C ASP A 438 27.35 -5.83 -10.16
N ALA A 439 26.57 -6.42 -11.07
CA ALA A 439 26.41 -7.86 -11.24
C ALA A 439 26.74 -8.32 -12.66
N ASN A 440 27.23 -9.55 -12.75
CA ASN A 440 27.30 -10.25 -14.03
C ASN A 440 25.88 -10.62 -14.49
N LYS A 441 25.66 -10.71 -15.80
CA LYS A 441 24.37 -11.14 -16.39
C LYS A 441 23.90 -12.49 -15.84
N ASN A 442 24.84 -13.34 -15.45
CA ASN A 442 24.62 -14.67 -14.94
C ASN A 442 24.84 -14.80 -13.42
N THR A 443 24.94 -13.70 -12.67
CA THR A 443 24.94 -13.78 -11.20
C THR A 443 23.64 -14.47 -10.73
N PRO A 444 23.70 -15.50 -9.87
CA PRO A 444 22.49 -16.20 -9.42
C PRO A 444 21.60 -15.29 -8.57
N VAL A 445 20.33 -15.19 -8.96
CA VAL A 445 19.26 -14.56 -8.17
C VAL A 445 18.44 -15.66 -7.52
N VAL A 446 18.26 -15.58 -6.21
CA VAL A 446 17.49 -16.57 -5.44
C VAL A 446 16.15 -15.97 -5.01
N LYS A 447 15.05 -16.54 -5.50
CA LYS A 447 13.69 -16.26 -5.03
C LYS A 447 13.49 -16.89 -3.65
N THR A 448 13.47 -16.04 -2.62
CA THR A 448 13.38 -16.48 -1.20
C THR A 448 11.95 -16.64 -0.70
N THR A 449 11.03 -15.80 -1.18
CA THR A 449 9.60 -15.90 -0.86
C THR A 449 8.77 -15.29 -1.97
N LYS A 450 7.49 -15.65 -2.04
CA LYS A 450 6.47 -14.96 -2.85
C LYS A 450 5.60 -14.13 -1.92
N LEU A 451 5.49 -12.82 -2.13
CA LEU A 451 4.51 -12.00 -1.44
C LEU A 451 3.24 -11.88 -2.28
N VAL A 452 2.10 -11.78 -1.61
CA VAL A 452 0.77 -11.86 -2.18
C VAL A 452 0.06 -10.52 -2.00
N LEU A 453 -0.01 -9.99 -0.77
CA LEU A 453 -0.78 -8.78 -0.48
C LEU A 453 -0.09 -7.53 -1.03
N GLN A 454 -0.87 -6.58 -1.57
CA GLN A 454 -0.35 -5.37 -2.22
C GLN A 454 -0.82 -4.08 -1.54
N SER A 455 -1.89 -4.10 -0.74
CA SER A 455 -2.40 -2.91 -0.06
C SER A 455 -1.53 -2.47 1.11
N THR A 456 -1.35 -1.17 1.29
CA THR A 456 -0.48 -0.62 2.35
C THR A 456 -0.95 -0.97 3.77
N LEU A 457 -2.24 -1.22 3.95
CA LEU A 457 -2.84 -1.60 5.23
C LEU A 457 -2.66 -3.07 5.58
N LEU A 458 -2.73 -3.96 4.59
CA LEU A 458 -2.68 -5.41 4.83
C LEU A 458 -1.30 -5.97 4.58
N GLN A 459 -0.61 -5.48 3.54
CA GLN A 459 0.70 -5.99 3.15
C GLN A 459 1.63 -5.94 4.34
N SER A 460 1.61 -4.92 5.21
CA SER A 460 2.51 -4.77 6.37
C SER A 460 2.45 -5.89 7.44
N VAL A 461 1.43 -6.76 7.44
CA VAL A 461 1.24 -7.77 8.49
C VAL A 461 1.62 -9.18 8.00
N GLU A 462 2.63 -9.78 8.62
CA GLU A 462 3.16 -11.11 8.21
C GLU A 462 2.14 -12.25 8.38
N SER A 463 1.31 -12.24 9.43
CA SER A 463 0.28 -13.28 9.64
C SER A 463 -0.81 -13.25 8.56
N LEU A 464 -1.15 -12.06 8.04
CA LEU A 464 -2.08 -11.89 6.92
C LEU A 464 -1.46 -12.36 5.60
N GLU A 465 -0.18 -12.10 5.41
CA GLU A 465 0.58 -12.56 4.26
C GLU A 465 0.63 -14.10 4.19
N LEU A 466 0.85 -14.76 5.33
CA LEU A 466 0.75 -16.22 5.44
C LEU A 466 -0.67 -16.73 5.16
N LEU A 467 -1.70 -16.03 5.65
CA LEU A 467 -3.10 -16.35 5.39
C LEU A 467 -3.44 -16.26 3.89
N ALA A 468 -2.94 -15.23 3.19
CA ALA A 468 -3.10 -15.05 1.75
C ALA A 468 -2.40 -16.15 0.93
N LYS A 469 -1.29 -16.71 1.44
CA LYS A 469 -0.63 -17.88 0.85
C LYS A 469 -1.38 -19.19 1.06
N GLY A 470 -2.32 -19.23 2.01
CA GLY A 470 -3.05 -20.44 2.40
C GLY A 470 -2.42 -21.22 3.56
N ASN A 471 -1.35 -20.72 4.16
CA ASN A 471 -0.63 -21.38 5.27
C ASN A 471 -0.88 -20.66 6.62
N GLY A 472 -1.73 -19.64 6.64
CA GLY A 472 -2.05 -18.86 7.85
C GLY A 472 -3.25 -19.39 8.63
N VAL A 473 -3.39 -18.88 9.86
CA VAL A 473 -4.50 -19.22 10.76
C VAL A 473 -5.76 -18.46 10.37
N LEU A 474 -6.89 -19.17 10.22
CA LEU A 474 -8.20 -18.56 9.99
C LEU A 474 -8.60 -17.64 11.15
N LEU A 475 -8.95 -16.40 10.84
CA LEU A 475 -9.33 -15.41 11.85
C LEU A 475 -10.85 -15.39 12.01
N LYS A 476 -11.31 -15.47 13.26
CA LYS A 476 -12.73 -15.50 13.61
C LYS A 476 -12.98 -14.79 14.94
N GLU A 477 -14.24 -14.66 15.31
CA GLU A 477 -14.64 -14.05 16.58
C GLU A 477 -13.89 -14.62 17.78
N ASN A 478 -13.45 -13.73 18.67
CA ASN A 478 -12.54 -13.94 19.82
C ASN A 478 -11.05 -14.07 19.50
N HIS A 479 -10.65 -14.08 18.22
CA HIS A 479 -9.24 -13.96 17.85
C HIS A 479 -8.68 -12.60 18.31
N LYS A 480 -7.40 -12.58 18.68
CA LYS A 480 -6.70 -11.36 19.09
C LYS A 480 -5.32 -11.27 18.43
N GLY A 481 -5.00 -10.10 17.90
CA GLY A 481 -3.69 -9.85 17.29
C GLY A 481 -3.65 -8.60 16.42
N PRO A 482 -2.46 -8.16 16.02
CA PRO A 482 -2.25 -7.00 15.15
C PRO A 482 -2.96 -7.16 13.79
N GLU A 483 -3.08 -8.38 13.27
CA GLU A 483 -3.83 -8.66 12.03
C GLU A 483 -5.29 -8.21 12.08
N VAL A 484 -5.92 -8.33 13.25
CA VAL A 484 -7.32 -7.91 13.43
C VAL A 484 -7.44 -6.39 13.31
N LYS A 485 -6.47 -5.66 13.86
CA LYS A 485 -6.42 -4.20 13.78
C LYS A 485 -6.30 -3.74 12.32
N SER A 486 -5.44 -4.40 11.53
CA SER A 486 -5.29 -4.10 10.09
C SER A 486 -6.55 -4.42 9.29
N ILE A 487 -7.23 -5.53 9.56
CA ILE A 487 -8.52 -5.85 8.93
C ILE A 487 -9.59 -4.81 9.29
N GLN A 488 -9.67 -4.38 10.56
CA GLN A 488 -10.61 -3.34 10.97
C GLN A 488 -10.32 -2.00 10.29
N ASN A 489 -9.04 -1.61 10.17
CA ASN A 489 -8.63 -0.43 9.41
C ASN A 489 -8.98 -0.54 7.92
N ALA A 490 -8.79 -1.71 7.31
CA ALA A 490 -9.19 -1.97 5.93
C ALA A 490 -10.70 -1.76 5.75
N LEU A 491 -11.53 -2.37 6.60
CA LEU A 491 -12.99 -2.20 6.54
C LEU A 491 -13.41 -0.73 6.68
N MET A 492 -12.81 0.02 7.61
CA MET A 492 -13.10 1.45 7.76
C MET A 492 -12.65 2.27 6.54
N LYS A 493 -11.54 1.88 5.89
CA LYS A 493 -11.07 2.51 4.65
C LYS A 493 -12.02 2.26 3.48
N LEU A 494 -12.79 1.16 3.51
CA LEU A 494 -13.87 0.83 2.59
C LEU A 494 -15.24 1.37 3.06
N ASP A 495 -15.27 2.39 3.94
CA ASP A 495 -16.44 3.08 4.50
C ASP A 495 -17.38 2.26 5.42
N PHE A 496 -16.99 1.07 5.85
CA PHE A 496 -17.78 0.32 6.83
C PHE A 496 -17.72 0.93 8.23
N GLU A 497 -18.85 0.91 8.93
CA GLU A 497 -18.94 1.29 10.34
C GLU A 497 -18.74 0.09 11.28
N LEU A 498 -17.82 0.25 12.23
CA LEU A 498 -17.51 -0.74 13.27
C LEU A 498 -17.96 -0.30 14.68
N GLY A 499 -18.45 0.94 14.82
CA GLY A 499 -18.85 1.49 16.12
C GLY A 499 -17.69 1.79 17.07
N ILE A 500 -16.47 1.88 16.53
CA ILE A 500 -15.23 2.22 17.23
C ILE A 500 -14.61 3.44 16.57
N SER A 501 -13.90 4.28 17.33
CA SER A 501 -13.15 5.41 16.78
C SER A 501 -11.79 5.02 16.23
N GLU A 502 -11.22 3.93 16.77
CA GLU A 502 -9.90 3.42 16.39
C GLU A 502 -9.95 1.90 16.38
N ALA A 503 -9.26 1.29 15.42
CA ALA A 503 -9.16 -0.17 15.34
C ALA A 503 -8.46 -0.75 16.57
N SER A 504 -8.89 -1.94 16.95
CA SER A 504 -8.37 -2.71 18.09
C SER A 504 -7.82 -4.05 17.63
N GLU A 505 -7.03 -4.69 18.49
CA GLU A 505 -6.53 -6.05 18.23
C GLU A 505 -7.57 -7.14 18.54
N ASN A 506 -8.82 -6.79 18.87
CA ASN A 506 -9.85 -7.76 19.28
C ASN A 506 -10.87 -8.01 18.16
N PHE A 507 -11.03 -9.27 17.76
CA PHE A 507 -12.03 -9.67 16.76
C PHE A 507 -13.39 -9.86 17.44
N GLY A 508 -14.17 -8.79 17.47
CA GLY A 508 -15.50 -8.78 18.10
C GLY A 508 -16.64 -9.22 17.18
N SER A 509 -17.83 -9.34 17.76
CA SER A 509 -19.08 -9.65 17.05
C SER A 509 -19.43 -8.64 15.96
N MET A 510 -19.09 -7.37 16.15
CA MET A 510 -19.29 -6.33 15.13
C MET A 510 -18.37 -6.55 13.93
N THR A 511 -17.09 -6.82 14.15
CA THR A 511 -16.13 -7.15 13.07
C THR A 511 -16.62 -8.34 12.25
N LYS A 512 -17.11 -9.40 12.90
CA LYS A 512 -17.70 -10.56 12.22
C LYS A 512 -18.90 -10.17 11.34
N GLN A 513 -19.83 -9.39 11.87
CA GLN A 513 -20.99 -8.93 11.12
C GLN A 513 -20.58 -8.06 9.92
N THR A 514 -19.65 -7.13 10.10
CA THR A 514 -19.14 -6.28 9.02
C THR A 514 -18.43 -7.10 7.95
N LEU A 515 -17.64 -8.10 8.31
CA LEU A 515 -17.01 -9.02 7.35
C LEU A 515 -18.04 -9.86 6.61
N THR A 516 -19.08 -10.33 7.31
CA THR A 516 -20.20 -11.04 6.67
C THR A 516 -20.86 -10.17 5.61
N LEU A 517 -20.97 -8.86 5.86
CA LEU A 517 -21.51 -7.92 4.89
C LEU A 517 -20.55 -7.68 3.74
N PHE A 518 -19.28 -7.42 4.02
CA PHE A 518 -18.25 -7.30 2.99
C PHE A 518 -18.25 -8.52 2.05
N GLN A 519 -18.28 -9.73 2.60
CA GLN A 519 -18.34 -10.98 1.83
C GLN A 519 -19.59 -11.13 0.95
N LYS A 520 -20.69 -10.44 1.28
CA LYS A 520 -21.92 -10.42 0.46
C LYS A 520 -21.93 -9.29 -0.56
N LEU A 521 -21.23 -8.18 -0.27
CA LEU A 521 -21.33 -6.93 -1.01
C LEU A 521 -20.25 -6.77 -2.06
N TYR A 522 -19.03 -7.20 -1.75
CA TYR A 522 -17.91 -6.99 -2.64
C TYR A 522 -17.86 -8.08 -3.71
N GLU A 523 -17.86 -7.66 -4.97
CA GLU A 523 -17.61 -8.53 -6.11
C GLU A 523 -16.16 -8.33 -6.56
N PRO A 524 -15.33 -9.38 -6.55
CA PRO A 524 -13.94 -9.31 -6.99
C PRO A 524 -13.79 -8.67 -8.37
N SER A 525 -12.90 -7.68 -8.48
CA SER A 525 -12.54 -7.11 -9.78
C SER A 525 -11.54 -7.97 -10.54
N HIS A 526 -10.82 -8.85 -9.82
CA HIS A 526 -9.71 -9.66 -10.31
C HIS A 526 -8.55 -8.85 -10.91
N LYS A 527 -8.48 -7.54 -10.65
CA LYS A 527 -7.39 -6.67 -11.12
C LYS A 527 -6.10 -6.87 -10.34
N THR A 528 -6.18 -7.21 -9.05
CA THR A 528 -5.02 -7.40 -8.17
C THR A 528 -4.71 -8.88 -7.97
N HIS A 529 -5.73 -9.69 -7.72
CA HIS A 529 -5.60 -11.12 -7.46
C HIS A 529 -6.39 -11.93 -8.47
N ALA A 530 -5.67 -12.62 -9.34
CA ALA A 530 -6.27 -13.61 -10.24
C ALA A 530 -6.78 -14.81 -9.44
N ASP A 531 -7.88 -15.41 -9.92
CA ASP A 531 -8.32 -16.76 -9.54
C ASP A 531 -8.61 -16.99 -8.05
N TYR A 532 -9.54 -16.21 -7.49
CA TYR A 532 -10.13 -16.51 -6.18
C TYR A 532 -11.65 -16.32 -6.18
N SER A 533 -12.33 -16.87 -5.18
CA SER A 533 -13.76 -16.61 -4.95
C SER A 533 -13.98 -16.42 -3.45
N ILE A 534 -14.65 -15.34 -3.04
CA ILE A 534 -14.84 -14.98 -1.62
C ILE A 534 -15.42 -16.15 -0.81
N GLY A 535 -16.36 -16.90 -1.38
CA GLY A 535 -16.99 -18.05 -0.73
C GLY A 535 -18.20 -17.66 0.10
N SER A 536 -18.45 -18.41 1.20
CA SER A 536 -19.62 -18.18 2.06
C SER A 536 -19.46 -16.91 2.90
N ALA A 537 -20.55 -16.17 3.07
CA ALA A 537 -20.61 -15.02 3.96
C ALA A 537 -20.81 -15.45 5.43
N ASP A 538 -19.73 -15.87 6.09
CA ASP A 538 -19.71 -16.38 7.46
C ASP A 538 -18.99 -15.46 8.47
N GLY A 539 -18.37 -14.39 7.98
CA GLY A 539 -17.58 -13.44 8.76
C GLY A 539 -16.22 -13.98 9.22
N ILE A 540 -15.76 -15.10 8.67
CA ILE A 540 -14.43 -15.68 8.92
C ILE A 540 -13.46 -15.13 7.87
N VAL A 541 -12.27 -14.72 8.31
CA VAL A 541 -11.21 -14.27 7.39
C VAL A 541 -10.29 -15.45 7.11
N GLY A 542 -10.49 -16.05 5.93
CA GLY A 542 -9.56 -17.00 5.32
C GLY A 542 -8.80 -16.40 4.15
N LYS A 543 -8.06 -17.24 3.42
CA LYS A 543 -7.30 -16.86 2.21
C LYS A 543 -8.12 -15.97 1.26
N ASN A 544 -9.30 -16.42 0.86
CA ASN A 544 -10.06 -15.71 -0.16
C ASN A 544 -10.64 -14.38 0.35
N THR A 545 -11.03 -14.30 1.62
CA THR A 545 -11.51 -13.05 2.21
C THR A 545 -10.39 -12.02 2.34
N ILE A 546 -9.16 -12.45 2.69
CA ILE A 546 -8.03 -11.50 2.78
C ILE A 546 -7.59 -11.01 1.40
N LEU A 547 -7.59 -11.87 0.39
CA LEU A 547 -7.36 -11.46 -1.02
C LEU A 547 -8.42 -10.45 -1.47
N ALA A 548 -9.69 -10.70 -1.14
CA ALA A 548 -10.77 -9.78 -1.48
C ALA A 548 -10.64 -8.41 -0.81
N LEU A 549 -10.28 -8.38 0.49
CA LEU A 549 -10.04 -7.11 1.19
C LEU A 549 -8.87 -6.34 0.59
N ASP A 550 -7.81 -7.04 0.20
CA ASP A 550 -6.64 -6.44 -0.42
C ASP A 550 -6.98 -5.83 -1.79
N GLU A 551 -7.71 -6.57 -2.62
CA GLU A 551 -8.18 -6.11 -3.93
C GLU A 551 -9.15 -4.93 -3.80
N ALA A 552 -10.14 -5.00 -2.91
CA ALA A 552 -11.08 -3.90 -2.66
C ALA A 552 -10.35 -2.60 -2.28
N LEU A 553 -9.26 -2.70 -1.50
CA LEU A 553 -8.42 -1.56 -1.15
C LEU A 553 -7.64 -1.02 -2.36
N GLN A 554 -7.11 -1.90 -3.22
CA GLN A 554 -6.41 -1.50 -4.43
C GLN A 554 -7.34 -0.84 -5.45
N ASP A 555 -8.56 -1.34 -5.59
CA ASP A 555 -9.59 -0.77 -6.45
C ASP A 555 -10.12 0.58 -5.95
N GLY A 556 -9.85 0.92 -4.68
CA GLY A 556 -10.48 2.03 -4.00
C GLY A 556 -12.01 1.86 -3.99
N TRP A 557 -12.48 0.63 -3.72
CA TRP A 557 -13.88 0.29 -3.56
C TRP A 557 -14.42 0.85 -2.23
N SER A 558 -15.72 1.13 -2.18
CA SER A 558 -16.41 1.64 -0.98
C SER A 558 -17.72 0.89 -0.79
N CYS A 559 -18.09 0.58 0.46
CA CYS A 559 -19.39 -0.06 0.72
C CYS A 559 -20.59 0.85 0.47
N ILE A 560 -20.37 2.17 0.30
CA ILE A 560 -21.42 3.14 0.00
C ILE A 560 -21.84 2.97 -1.46
N ARG A 561 -23.12 2.61 -1.67
CA ARG A 561 -23.72 2.50 -3.00
C ARG A 561 -24.75 3.58 -3.25
N TYR A 562 -25.52 3.95 -2.22
CA TYR A 562 -26.62 4.89 -2.38
C TYR A 562 -26.40 6.15 -1.57
N GLU A 563 -26.91 7.24 -2.12
CA GLU A 563 -26.84 8.55 -1.48
C GLU A 563 -28.20 9.25 -1.53
N LEU A 564 -28.68 9.70 -0.36
CA LEU A 564 -29.80 10.63 -0.27
C LEU A 564 -29.24 12.04 -0.11
N ARG A 565 -29.33 12.82 -1.19
CA ARG A 565 -28.88 14.21 -1.28
C ARG A 565 -30.04 15.12 -0.98
N ILE A 566 -29.84 16.06 -0.06
CA ILE A 566 -30.85 17.04 0.34
C ILE A 566 -30.20 18.43 0.24
N SER A 567 -30.71 19.25 -0.67
CA SER A 567 -30.33 20.65 -0.81
C SER A 567 -31.44 21.56 -0.31
N ARG A 568 -31.05 22.63 0.36
CA ARG A 568 -31.99 23.60 0.93
C ARG A 568 -32.16 24.79 0.01
N LYS A 569 -33.42 25.13 -0.30
CA LYS A 569 -33.78 26.30 -1.10
C LYS A 569 -34.52 27.32 -0.22
N LYS A 570 -33.87 28.42 0.16
CA LYS A 570 -34.50 29.47 0.98
C LYS A 570 -35.58 30.23 0.21
N LEU A 571 -36.83 29.74 0.23
CA LEU A 571 -37.90 30.30 -0.60
C LEU A 571 -38.90 31.22 0.11
N TYR A 572 -39.04 31.25 1.44
CA TYR A 572 -40.11 32.04 2.07
C TYR A 572 -39.69 32.72 3.38
N ARG A 573 -39.13 33.93 3.30
CA ARG A 573 -38.96 34.80 4.47
C ARG A 573 -40.33 35.28 4.97
N ARG A 574 -40.56 35.18 6.27
CA ARG A 574 -41.73 35.72 7.02
C ARG A 574 -42.17 37.10 6.49
N HIS A 575 -43.46 37.25 6.22
CA HIS A 575 -44.08 38.56 6.01
C HIS A 575 -44.15 39.29 7.37
N ASN A 576 -43.68 40.54 7.45
CA ASN A 576 -43.57 41.31 8.71
C ASN A 576 -44.92 41.58 9.42
N SER A 577 -46.06 41.32 8.78
CA SER A 577 -47.40 41.61 9.28
C SER A 577 -48.00 40.54 10.21
N VAL A 578 -47.24 39.47 10.53
CA VAL A 578 -47.73 38.34 11.35
C VAL A 578 -47.46 38.54 12.86
N ASN A 579 -46.66 39.55 13.23
CA ASN A 579 -46.30 39.82 14.63
C ASN A 579 -47.50 40.24 15.50
N ASP A 580 -48.63 40.63 14.90
CA ASP A 580 -49.79 41.18 15.61
C ASP A 580 -50.92 40.18 15.89
N PHE A 581 -50.78 38.89 15.50
CA PHE A 581 -51.84 37.88 15.69
C PHE A 581 -51.78 37.21 17.07
N ILE A 582 -52.73 37.55 17.95
CA ILE A 582 -52.90 37.00 19.30
C ILE A 582 -54.08 36.00 19.30
N GLY A 583 -53.78 34.70 19.20
CA GLY A 583 -54.77 33.62 19.32
C GLY A 583 -54.33 32.56 20.34
N ASN A 584 -55.26 31.71 20.79
CA ASN A 584 -54.98 30.67 21.80
C ASN A 584 -54.13 29.53 21.20
N LYS A 585 -52.90 29.35 21.70
CA LYS A 585 -51.91 28.35 21.25
C LYS A 585 -52.43 26.90 21.23
N ASN A 586 -53.45 26.59 22.03
CA ASN A 586 -53.95 25.22 22.19
C ASN A 586 -55.08 24.84 21.23
N THR A 587 -55.72 25.83 20.62
CA THR A 587 -56.95 25.61 19.83
C THR A 587 -56.92 26.25 18.45
N ASP A 588 -55.99 27.19 18.22
CA ASP A 588 -55.92 27.93 16.96
C ASP A 588 -54.82 27.40 16.03
N LEU A 589 -55.23 26.76 14.94
CA LEU A 589 -54.35 26.19 13.92
C LEU A 589 -53.42 27.23 13.29
N THR A 590 -53.85 28.50 13.20
CA THR A 590 -53.04 29.59 12.63
C THR A 590 -51.91 30.04 13.57
N VAL A 591 -52.07 29.87 14.88
CA VAL A 591 -51.02 30.14 15.88
C VAL A 591 -50.02 28.99 15.94
N ARG A 592 -50.44 27.75 15.70
CA ARG A 592 -49.56 26.59 15.59
C ARG A 592 -48.78 26.55 14.28
N ALA A 593 -49.37 27.06 13.21
CA ALA A 593 -48.69 27.20 11.92
C ALA A 593 -47.47 28.16 11.98
N LYS A 594 -47.32 29.02 13.01
CA LYS A 594 -46.26 30.06 13.16
C LYS A 594 -44.79 29.62 12.98
N GLN A 595 -44.50 28.33 12.79
CA GLN A 595 -43.19 27.83 12.40
C GLN A 595 -43.13 27.81 10.86
N GLY A 596 -42.47 28.82 10.27
CA GLY A 596 -42.11 28.75 8.85
C GLY A 596 -41.34 27.46 8.58
N GLY A 597 -41.36 26.94 7.36
CA GLY A 597 -40.53 25.82 6.98
C GLY A 597 -39.64 26.17 5.79
N THR A 598 -38.40 25.70 5.78
CA THR A 598 -37.52 25.79 4.61
C THR A 598 -37.90 24.66 3.65
N LEU A 599 -38.19 25.04 2.41
CA LEU A 599 -38.42 24.09 1.31
C LEU A 599 -37.05 23.70 0.73
N GLY A 600 -36.78 22.41 0.60
CA GLY A 600 -35.59 21.91 -0.08
C GLY A 600 -35.94 21.03 -1.27
N GLU A 601 -34.91 20.56 -1.94
CA GLU A 601 -34.97 19.53 -2.98
C GLU A 601 -34.19 18.31 -2.48
N PHE A 602 -34.62 17.11 -2.87
CA PHE A 602 -33.84 15.90 -2.61
C PHE A 602 -33.77 15.01 -3.84
N LYS A 603 -32.66 14.27 -3.93
CA LYS A 603 -32.46 13.17 -4.87
C LYS A 603 -31.90 11.98 -4.11
N PHE A 604 -32.47 10.81 -4.34
CA PHE A 604 -31.95 9.52 -3.93
C PHE A 604 -31.31 8.87 -5.16
N VAL A 605 -30.01 8.59 -5.10
CA VAL A 605 -29.22 8.16 -6.26
C VAL A 605 -28.52 6.83 -6.02
N ASP A 606 -28.31 6.08 -7.11
CA ASP A 606 -27.41 4.93 -7.17
C ASP A 606 -26.06 5.37 -7.73
N LEU A 607 -25.04 5.46 -6.87
CA LEU A 607 -23.69 5.89 -7.24
C LEU A 607 -23.01 4.92 -8.20
N TYR A 608 -23.50 3.68 -8.28
CA TYR A 608 -22.89 2.63 -9.10
C TYR A 608 -23.48 2.58 -10.51
N ASN A 609 -24.49 3.40 -10.80
CA ASN A 609 -25.20 3.42 -12.07
C ASN A 609 -25.23 4.85 -12.63
N ASP A 610 -24.05 5.44 -12.82
CA ASP A 610 -23.87 6.81 -13.31
C ASP A 610 -24.74 7.84 -12.56
N ASP A 611 -24.76 7.74 -11.23
CA ASP A 611 -25.55 8.62 -10.36
C ASP A 611 -27.06 8.63 -10.69
N LYS A 612 -27.58 7.52 -11.22
CA LYS A 612 -28.99 7.39 -11.59
C LYS A 612 -29.89 7.81 -10.43
N VAL A 613 -30.73 8.80 -10.69
CA VAL A 613 -31.76 9.27 -9.78
C VAL A 613 -32.87 8.22 -9.70
N LEU A 614 -33.02 7.60 -8.54
CA LEU A 614 -34.06 6.62 -8.24
C LEU A 614 -35.34 7.31 -7.77
N LEU A 615 -35.20 8.35 -6.94
CA LEU A 615 -36.32 9.13 -6.43
C LEU A 615 -35.90 10.58 -6.23
N GLU A 616 -36.76 11.52 -6.62
CA GLU A 616 -36.57 12.94 -6.33
C GLU A 616 -37.86 13.61 -5.89
N GLY A 617 -37.70 14.75 -5.23
CA GLY A 617 -38.83 15.54 -4.76
C GLY A 617 -38.39 16.75 -3.96
N VAL A 618 -39.29 17.22 -3.11
CA VAL A 618 -39.06 18.36 -2.23
C VAL A 618 -39.03 17.92 -0.78
N THR A 619 -38.25 18.66 0.03
CA THR A 619 -38.20 18.48 1.47
C THR A 619 -38.83 19.66 2.20
N LEU A 620 -39.39 19.43 3.38
CA LEU A 620 -39.77 20.51 4.32
C LEU A 620 -39.10 20.27 5.66
N GLU A 621 -38.50 21.33 6.18
CA GLU A 621 -37.81 21.40 7.47
C GLU A 621 -38.24 22.69 8.20
N ALA A 622 -38.10 22.79 9.53
CA ALA A 622 -38.39 24.02 10.28
C ALA A 622 -37.52 25.23 9.86
N ASP A 623 -38.07 26.45 9.86
CA ASP A 623 -37.46 27.73 9.46
C ASP A 623 -37.15 28.65 10.68
N ASP A 624 -35.91 28.51 11.20
CA ASP A 624 -35.17 29.40 12.13
C ASP A 624 -35.69 29.44 13.58
N TYR A 625 -34.88 29.43 14.64
CA TYR A 625 -33.54 30.02 14.89
C TYR A 625 -32.91 29.29 16.08
N GLN A 626 -31.58 29.05 16.08
CA GLN A 626 -30.80 28.42 17.17
C GLN A 626 -31.48 28.64 18.53
N PRO A 627 -32.31 27.70 18.98
CA PRO A 627 -33.22 28.05 20.02
C PRO A 627 -32.49 27.87 21.33
N THR A 628 -32.60 28.87 22.19
CA THR A 628 -31.91 28.91 23.47
C THR A 628 -32.51 27.94 24.50
N GLU A 629 -33.59 27.23 24.14
CA GLU A 629 -34.34 26.32 25.02
C GLU A 629 -34.28 24.87 24.52
N SER A 630 -33.97 23.93 25.40
CA SER A 630 -33.98 22.49 25.10
C SER A 630 -35.39 22.03 24.65
N GLY A 631 -35.49 21.33 23.52
CA GLY A 631 -36.76 20.78 23.00
C GLY A 631 -37.51 21.67 22.01
N SER A 632 -36.84 22.64 21.37
CA SER A 632 -37.43 23.54 20.37
C SER A 632 -36.83 23.34 18.97
N ASP A 633 -37.64 23.63 17.95
CA ASP A 633 -37.33 23.29 16.56
C ASP A 633 -36.10 24.02 16.03
N SER A 634 -35.16 23.26 15.45
CA SER A 634 -33.90 23.76 14.88
C SER A 634 -33.60 23.07 13.57
N TYR A 635 -32.96 23.81 12.67
CA TYR A 635 -32.38 23.26 11.44
C TYR A 635 -31.47 22.07 11.73
N VAL A 636 -31.53 21.08 10.84
CA VAL A 636 -30.53 20.03 10.71
C VAL A 636 -29.27 20.66 10.12
N PRO A 637 -28.11 20.55 10.78
CA PRO A 637 -26.87 21.07 10.23
C PRO A 637 -26.58 20.50 8.84
N THR A 638 -25.78 21.21 8.05
CA THR A 638 -25.18 20.59 6.87
C THR A 638 -24.21 19.50 7.31
N GLY A 639 -24.10 18.45 6.50
CA GLY A 639 -23.20 17.36 6.83
C GLY A 639 -23.57 16.03 6.20
N THR A 640 -22.79 15.03 6.56
CA THR A 640 -22.99 13.62 6.19
C THR A 640 -23.56 12.86 7.36
N TYR A 641 -24.59 12.07 7.12
CA TYR A 641 -25.28 11.27 8.12
C TYR A 641 -25.43 9.82 7.67
N ARG A 642 -25.77 8.95 8.63
CA ARG A 642 -26.16 7.55 8.39
C ARG A 642 -27.62 7.35 8.80
N MET A 643 -28.18 6.20 8.44
CA MET A 643 -29.59 5.89 8.65
C MET A 643 -29.78 4.61 9.47
N ILE A 644 -30.77 4.64 10.36
CA ILE A 644 -31.34 3.44 10.98
C ILE A 644 -32.87 3.42 10.86
N ASP A 645 -33.47 2.26 11.09
CA ASP A 645 -34.91 2.18 11.38
C ASP A 645 -35.25 3.02 12.62
N ASN A 646 -36.29 3.85 12.52
CA ASN A 646 -36.74 4.66 13.64
C ASN A 646 -37.40 3.76 14.71
N PRO A 647 -37.02 3.88 16.00
CA PRO A 647 -37.72 3.19 17.08
C PRO A 647 -39.15 3.71 17.37
N GLY A 648 -39.59 4.81 16.74
CA GLY A 648 -40.90 5.46 16.95
C GLY A 648 -42.06 4.90 16.09
N ALA A 649 -43.11 5.71 15.91
CA ALA A 649 -44.35 5.31 15.24
C ALA A 649 -44.20 5.08 13.72
N ALA A 650 -45.05 4.22 13.12
CA ALA A 650 -44.96 3.75 11.73
C ALA A 650 -44.98 4.84 10.63
N TRP A 651 -45.47 6.04 10.95
CA TRP A 651 -45.47 7.20 10.06
C TRP A 651 -44.12 7.95 10.02
N MET A 652 -43.17 7.63 10.91
CA MET A 652 -41.78 8.09 10.94
C MET A 652 -40.82 6.90 10.78
N PRO A 653 -40.52 6.42 9.57
CA PRO A 653 -39.80 5.15 9.40
C PRO A 653 -38.30 5.19 9.69
N TYR A 654 -37.62 6.32 9.52
CA TYR A 654 -36.16 6.37 9.56
C TYR A 654 -35.64 7.51 10.43
N ARG A 655 -34.43 7.32 10.96
CA ARG A 655 -33.73 8.27 11.83
C ARG A 655 -32.29 8.47 11.39
N LEU A 656 -31.82 9.72 11.46
CA LEU A 656 -30.43 10.09 11.20
C LEU A 656 -29.58 9.80 12.43
N VAL A 657 -28.43 9.16 12.22
CA VAL A 657 -27.51 8.78 13.30
C VAL A 657 -26.05 8.86 12.88
N HIS A 658 -25.16 8.77 13.88
CA HIS A 658 -23.76 8.38 13.70
C HIS A 658 -23.43 7.16 14.57
N ALA A 659 -22.44 6.37 14.14
CA ALA A 659 -21.93 5.24 14.92
C ALA A 659 -21.05 5.67 16.11
N ASN A 660 -20.56 6.91 16.09
CA ASN A 660 -19.72 7.49 17.15
C ASN A 660 -20.50 8.55 17.96
N LYS A 661 -20.47 8.43 19.29
CA LYS A 661 -21.17 9.34 20.20
C LYS A 661 -20.64 10.78 20.13
N LYS A 662 -19.32 10.95 20.01
CA LYS A 662 -18.68 12.26 19.88
C LYS A 662 -19.11 12.92 18.57
N THR A 663 -18.97 12.21 17.45
CA THR A 663 -19.42 12.70 16.13
C THR A 663 -20.91 13.04 16.13
N ALA A 664 -21.75 12.21 16.75
CA ALA A 664 -23.17 12.51 16.90
C ALA A 664 -23.42 13.79 17.72
N LYS A 665 -22.73 13.97 18.84
CA LYS A 665 -22.85 15.17 19.68
C LYS A 665 -22.34 16.42 18.94
N ASP A 666 -21.27 16.29 18.18
CA ASP A 666 -20.71 17.41 17.40
C ASP A 666 -21.65 17.78 16.24
N ALA A 667 -22.23 16.79 15.57
CA ALA A 667 -23.12 16.98 14.43
C ALA A 667 -24.54 17.42 14.82
N PHE A 668 -25.06 16.95 15.96
CA PHE A 668 -26.45 17.18 16.37
C PHE A 668 -26.59 18.05 17.62
N GLY A 669 -25.51 18.34 18.35
CA GLY A 669 -25.54 19.14 19.57
C GLY A 669 -26.33 18.45 20.70
N THR A 670 -27.28 19.17 21.27
CA THR A 670 -28.21 18.67 22.31
C THR A 670 -29.51 18.11 21.74
N ARG A 671 -29.63 18.00 20.41
CA ARG A 671 -30.83 17.50 19.74
C ARG A 671 -31.05 16.04 20.11
N SER A 672 -32.32 15.70 20.36
CA SER A 672 -32.68 14.38 20.87
C SER A 672 -33.26 13.44 19.82
N THR A 673 -33.71 13.97 18.68
CA THR A 673 -34.30 13.20 17.58
C THR A 673 -34.22 13.95 16.25
N ILE A 674 -33.78 13.28 15.18
CA ILE A 674 -33.86 13.80 13.80
C ILE A 674 -34.38 12.68 12.90
N ASN A 675 -35.60 12.84 12.40
CA ASN A 675 -36.31 11.79 11.69
C ASN A 675 -36.60 12.16 10.23
N ILE A 676 -36.72 11.15 9.38
CA ILE A 676 -37.25 11.27 8.01
C ILE A 676 -38.65 10.66 7.99
N HIS A 677 -39.66 11.43 7.57
CA HIS A 677 -41.06 10.97 7.63
C HIS A 677 -42.02 11.59 6.59
N ALA A 678 -43.28 11.10 6.62
CA ALA A 678 -44.41 11.58 5.79
C ALA A 678 -45.44 12.37 6.62
N GLY A 679 -46.29 13.12 5.92
CA GLY A 679 -47.44 13.87 6.46
C GLY A 679 -47.33 15.39 6.27
N ASN A 680 -48.47 16.08 6.20
CA ASN A 680 -48.55 17.55 6.06
C ASN A 680 -49.40 18.21 7.15
N TYR A 681 -49.24 17.75 8.39
CA TYR A 681 -49.69 18.51 9.55
C TYR A 681 -48.47 18.73 10.46
N PRO A 682 -47.83 19.91 10.39
CA PRO A 682 -46.78 20.30 11.31
C PRO A 682 -47.42 20.55 12.68
N TRP A 683 -47.85 19.50 13.37
CA TRP A 683 -48.26 19.61 14.77
C TRP A 683 -47.04 19.61 15.71
N SER A 684 -45.89 19.11 15.23
CA SER A 684 -44.54 19.19 15.85
C SER A 684 -43.45 18.95 14.78
N LEU A 685 -42.87 19.98 14.16
CA LEU A 685 -41.69 19.84 13.27
C LEU A 685 -40.39 19.77 14.09
N GLU A 686 -40.39 18.95 15.15
CA GLU A 686 -39.28 18.79 16.08
C GLU A 686 -38.09 18.10 15.40
N GLY A 687 -37.26 18.89 14.72
CA GLY A 687 -36.02 18.45 14.09
C GLY A 687 -36.18 17.42 12.97
N CYS A 688 -37.30 17.41 12.25
CA CYS A 688 -37.62 16.40 11.24
C CYS A 688 -37.44 16.90 9.80
N ILE A 689 -37.18 15.96 8.89
CA ILE A 689 -37.15 16.17 7.44
C ILE A 689 -38.34 15.46 6.82
N LEU A 690 -39.23 16.22 6.19
CA LEU A 690 -40.38 15.71 5.47
C LEU A 690 -40.05 15.53 3.99
N LEU A 691 -40.25 14.34 3.43
CA LEU A 691 -40.12 14.12 1.98
C LEU A 691 -41.49 14.16 1.30
N GLY A 692 -41.60 14.81 0.13
CA GLY A 692 -42.81 14.73 -0.68
C GLY A 692 -42.72 15.42 -2.04
N LYS A 693 -43.89 15.69 -2.66
CA LYS A 693 -44.00 16.40 -3.95
C LYS A 693 -44.36 17.86 -3.73
N LYS A 694 -43.88 18.76 -4.60
CA LYS A 694 -44.31 20.16 -4.61
C LYS A 694 -45.82 20.20 -4.89
N GLY A 695 -46.60 20.76 -3.97
CA GLY A 695 -48.03 20.99 -4.17
C GLY A 695 -48.30 22.30 -4.89
N THR A 696 -49.48 22.42 -5.49
CA THR A 696 -50.01 23.68 -6.00
C THR A 696 -50.61 24.47 -4.84
N SER A 697 -50.17 25.73 -4.65
CA SER A 697 -50.83 26.68 -3.76
C SER A 697 -52.27 26.86 -4.24
N THR A 698 -53.27 26.50 -3.43
CA THR A 698 -54.69 26.53 -3.83
C THR A 698 -55.35 27.89 -3.62
N THR A 699 -54.61 28.91 -3.19
CA THR A 699 -55.13 30.26 -2.97
C THR A 699 -54.61 31.19 -4.05
N ALA A 700 -55.48 31.62 -4.96
CA ALA A 700 -55.24 32.83 -5.74
C ALA A 700 -54.94 33.98 -4.77
N ILE A 701 -53.95 34.81 -5.08
CA ILE A 701 -53.62 35.99 -4.29
C ILE A 701 -54.83 36.92 -4.33
N ASP A 702 -55.67 36.89 -3.29
CA ASP A 702 -56.63 37.97 -3.08
C ASP A 702 -55.79 39.23 -2.80
N LYS A 703 -55.80 40.18 -3.73
CA LYS A 703 -55.12 41.47 -3.56
C LYS A 703 -55.77 42.19 -2.39
N ALA A 704 -54.94 42.73 -1.50
CA ALA A 704 -55.43 43.47 -0.35
C ALA A 704 -56.27 44.68 -0.74
N VAL A 705 -57.55 44.61 -0.37
CA VAL A 705 -58.49 45.72 -0.53
C VAL A 705 -58.35 46.62 0.70
N LYS A 706 -58.07 47.90 0.45
CA LYS A 706 -58.01 48.91 1.49
C LYS A 706 -59.43 49.30 1.87
N ASN A 707 -59.80 49.06 3.12
CA ASN A 707 -61.06 49.49 3.70
C ASN A 707 -61.06 51.02 3.90
N ASN A 708 -62.26 51.60 3.99
CA ASN A 708 -62.45 53.05 4.11
C ASN A 708 -61.92 53.65 5.42
N ASP A 709 -61.67 52.83 6.43
CA ASP A 709 -61.04 53.24 7.70
C ASP A 709 -59.50 53.21 7.64
N GLY A 710 -58.93 52.89 6.46
CA GLY A 710 -57.49 52.79 6.25
C GLY A 710 -56.90 51.43 6.59
N THR A 711 -57.69 50.49 7.12
CA THR A 711 -57.26 49.09 7.34
C THR A 711 -57.30 48.30 6.04
N TYR A 712 -56.62 47.16 5.97
CA TYR A 712 -56.78 46.20 4.88
C TYR A 712 -57.66 45.03 5.37
N SER A 713 -58.42 44.38 4.49
CA SER A 713 -59.17 43.18 4.86
C SER A 713 -58.24 42.12 5.50
N ALA A 714 -58.75 41.32 6.43
CA ALA A 714 -57.98 40.22 7.01
C ALA A 714 -57.73 39.16 5.92
N HIS A 715 -56.48 38.96 5.53
CA HIS A 715 -56.11 37.94 4.55
C HIS A 715 -55.77 36.64 5.27
N SER A 716 -56.43 35.56 4.88
CA SER A 716 -56.14 34.19 5.36
C SER A 716 -55.06 33.48 4.51
N GLY A 717 -54.19 34.23 3.85
CA GLY A 717 -53.21 33.68 2.90
C GLY A 717 -51.82 33.54 3.51
N PHE A 718 -51.58 32.56 4.37
CA PHE A 718 -50.23 32.04 4.53
C PHE A 718 -49.94 31.10 3.36
N GLU A 719 -49.05 31.47 2.44
CA GLU A 719 -48.44 30.49 1.54
C GLU A 719 -47.43 29.67 2.35
N TYR A 720 -47.89 28.59 2.98
CA TYR A 720 -46.97 27.48 3.21
C TYR A 720 -46.72 26.85 1.84
N PRO A 721 -45.46 26.53 1.47
CA PRO A 721 -45.24 25.58 0.39
C PRO A 721 -45.88 24.26 0.80
N LYS A 722 -47.08 24.00 0.30
CA LYS A 722 -47.81 22.76 0.55
C LYS A 722 -47.01 21.66 -0.11
N ILE A 723 -46.37 20.79 0.65
CA ILE A 723 -45.98 19.49 0.12
C ILE A 723 -47.27 18.69 -0.10
N GLY A 724 -47.49 18.18 -1.32
CA GLY A 724 -48.63 17.35 -1.69
C GLY A 724 -48.71 16.05 -0.85
N PRO A 725 -49.60 15.09 -1.17
CA PRO A 725 -49.69 13.85 -0.40
C PRO A 725 -48.34 13.13 -0.35
N SER A 726 -47.68 13.20 0.81
CA SER A 726 -46.34 12.67 1.06
C SER A 726 -46.34 11.18 1.37
N SER A 727 -47.52 10.59 1.63
CA SER A 727 -47.67 9.15 1.88
C SER A 727 -47.25 8.30 0.68
N SER A 728 -47.52 8.73 -0.56
CA SER A 728 -47.08 8.01 -1.76
C SER A 728 -45.58 8.14 -2.02
N ILE A 729 -44.97 9.30 -1.76
CA ILE A 729 -43.52 9.49 -1.90
C ILE A 729 -42.76 8.71 -0.83
N ILE A 730 -43.21 8.71 0.42
CA ILE A 730 -42.58 7.91 1.47
C ILE A 730 -42.82 6.42 1.25
N LYS A 731 -43.98 6.02 0.70
CA LYS A 731 -44.16 4.65 0.25
C LYS A 731 -43.14 4.32 -0.83
N LEU A 732 -43.00 5.14 -1.87
CA LEU A 732 -41.97 4.95 -2.90
C LEU A 732 -40.57 4.95 -2.32
N PHE A 733 -40.22 5.84 -1.39
CA PHE A 733 -38.89 5.85 -0.76
C PHE A 733 -38.63 4.61 0.10
N LYS A 734 -39.65 4.12 0.81
CA LYS A 734 -39.57 2.84 1.54
C LYS A 734 -39.44 1.68 0.57
N ASP A 735 -40.27 1.67 -0.47
CA ASP A 735 -40.26 0.66 -1.51
C ASP A 735 -38.88 0.69 -2.16
N GLU A 736 -38.32 1.82 -2.58
CA GLU A 736 -36.92 1.94 -3.04
C GLU A 736 -35.93 1.41 -2.00
N ILE A 737 -35.90 1.87 -0.75
CA ILE A 737 -34.96 1.33 0.27
C ILE A 737 -35.09 -0.20 0.44
N ASN A 738 -36.29 -0.75 0.30
CA ASN A 738 -36.56 -2.17 0.47
C ASN A 738 -36.34 -3.00 -0.84
N ASP A 739 -36.71 -2.45 -2.00
CA ASP A 739 -36.85 -3.03 -3.34
C ASP A 739 -35.65 -2.76 -4.25
N VAL A 740 -34.82 -1.76 -3.92
CA VAL A 740 -33.44 -1.63 -4.41
C VAL A 740 -32.58 -2.88 -4.07
N ALA A 741 -33.22 -3.86 -3.40
CA ALA A 741 -33.15 -5.30 -3.62
C ALA A 741 -32.46 -6.08 -2.49
N LYS A 742 -32.82 -5.77 -1.22
CA LYS A 742 -32.22 -6.31 0.02
C LYS A 742 -30.95 -5.56 0.46
N LEU A 743 -31.03 -4.23 0.63
CA LEU A 743 -30.03 -3.46 1.37
C LEU A 743 -29.66 -4.23 2.66
N LEU A 744 -28.41 -4.65 2.76
CA LEU A 744 -28.00 -5.43 3.90
C LEU A 744 -27.88 -4.53 5.12
N THR A 745 -28.24 -5.07 6.29
CA THR A 745 -28.26 -4.29 7.52
C THR A 745 -27.28 -4.85 8.54
N GLN A 746 -26.68 -3.94 9.33
CA GLN A 746 -25.98 -4.30 10.56
C GLN A 746 -26.96 -4.20 11.72
N THR A 747 -27.03 -5.23 12.55
CA THR A 747 -27.86 -5.22 13.76
C THR A 747 -26.96 -5.05 14.98
N LYS A 748 -27.53 -4.51 16.07
CA LYS A 748 -26.82 -4.33 17.36
C LYS A 748 -25.61 -3.39 17.31
N LEU A 749 -25.35 -2.71 16.19
CA LEU A 749 -24.41 -1.60 16.14
C LEU A 749 -24.97 -0.47 17.00
N LYS A 750 -24.16 0.01 17.96
CA LYS A 750 -24.55 1.14 18.80
C LYS A 750 -24.44 2.42 17.98
N THR A 751 -25.55 3.11 17.81
CA THR A 751 -25.63 4.39 17.11
C THR A 751 -26.28 5.45 17.99
N TYR A 752 -26.05 6.71 17.63
CA TYR A 752 -26.39 7.88 18.43
C TYR A 752 -26.99 8.97 17.54
N ASP A 753 -28.00 9.67 18.07
CA ASP A 753 -28.71 10.80 17.42
C ASP A 753 -28.38 12.15 18.06
N GLY A 754 -27.29 12.23 18.83
CA GLY A 754 -26.87 13.43 19.58
C GLY A 754 -27.30 13.42 21.04
N SER A 755 -28.32 12.62 21.38
CA SER A 755 -28.77 12.43 22.76
C SER A 755 -27.85 11.50 23.57
N THR A 756 -28.17 11.35 24.86
CA THR A 756 -27.56 10.30 25.71
C THR A 756 -28.05 8.89 25.37
N SER A 757 -29.09 8.76 24.56
CA SER A 757 -29.71 7.49 24.18
C SER A 757 -28.84 6.73 23.17
N THR A 758 -28.96 5.39 23.19
CA THR A 758 -28.27 4.50 22.25
C THR A 758 -29.26 3.63 21.50
N TYR A 759 -29.07 3.49 20.19
CA TYR A 759 -29.91 2.66 19.34
C TYR A 759 -29.13 1.45 18.83
N THR A 760 -29.85 0.35 18.61
CA THR A 760 -29.34 -0.93 18.12
C THR A 760 -30.28 -1.52 17.06
N LYS A 761 -30.88 -0.63 16.27
CA LYS A 761 -31.78 -0.96 15.17
C LYS A 761 -30.98 -1.33 13.92
N ASN A 762 -31.69 -1.69 12.85
CA ASN A 762 -31.06 -1.98 11.56
C ASN A 762 -30.36 -0.73 11.06
N PHE A 763 -29.03 -0.83 10.93
CA PHE A 763 -28.18 0.19 10.36
C PHE A 763 -27.94 -0.14 8.89
N TYR A 764 -28.05 0.86 8.01
CA TYR A 764 -27.92 0.70 6.57
C TYR A 764 -26.52 1.20 6.12
N PRO A 765 -25.48 0.35 6.12
CA PRO A 765 -24.10 0.76 5.83
C PRO A 765 -23.89 1.22 4.39
N GLN A 766 -24.72 0.77 3.45
CA GLN A 766 -24.58 1.13 2.03
C GLN A 766 -25.24 2.48 1.68
N LEU A 767 -25.93 3.12 2.64
CA LEU A 767 -26.65 4.37 2.45
C LEU A 767 -25.99 5.52 3.23
N LYS A 768 -25.65 6.57 2.50
CA LYS A 768 -25.20 7.86 3.06
C LYS A 768 -26.26 8.94 2.83
N ILE A 769 -26.43 9.84 3.78
CA ILE A 769 -27.32 11.01 3.63
C ILE A 769 -26.45 12.26 3.65
N ILE A 770 -26.60 13.14 2.67
CA ILE A 770 -25.87 14.41 2.59
C ILE A 770 -26.88 15.56 2.62
N ILE A 771 -26.65 16.53 3.52
CA ILE A 771 -27.46 17.73 3.65
C ILE A 771 -26.58 18.96 3.38
N THR A 772 -27.02 19.83 2.48
CA THR A 772 -26.28 21.01 2.02
C THR A 772 -27.17 22.26 1.86
N ASP A 773 -26.55 23.44 1.88
CA ASP A 773 -27.20 24.75 1.69
C ASP A 773 -27.18 25.27 0.26
N THR A 774 -26.39 24.68 -0.62
CA THR A 774 -26.23 25.18 -2.00
C THR A 774 -27.17 24.43 -2.94
N GLU A 775 -27.75 25.11 -3.93
CA GLU A 775 -28.86 24.61 -4.79
C GLU A 775 -28.46 23.39 -5.62
N MET A 776 -29.34 22.39 -5.78
CA MET A 776 -29.05 21.22 -6.63
C MET A 776 -29.01 21.57 -8.13
N ASP A 777 -27.87 22.04 -8.61
CA ASP A 777 -27.58 22.24 -10.03
C ASP A 777 -27.22 20.91 -10.73
N GLU A 778 -27.25 20.86 -12.07
CA GLU A 778 -26.71 19.74 -12.86
C GLU A 778 -25.20 19.54 -12.63
N GLU A 779 -24.48 20.59 -12.21
CA GLU A 779 -23.05 20.61 -11.89
C GLU A 779 -22.74 20.62 -10.39
N TYR A 780 -23.66 20.13 -9.54
CA TYR A 780 -23.35 19.99 -8.12
C TYR A 780 -22.29 18.90 -7.91
N GLU A 781 -21.03 19.33 -7.92
CA GLU A 781 -19.77 18.57 -7.91
C GLU A 781 -19.89 17.14 -7.37
N TYR A 782 -19.77 16.15 -8.26
CA TYR A 782 -19.64 14.75 -7.87
C TYR A 782 -18.21 14.27 -7.83
N GLY A 783 -17.94 13.52 -6.77
CA GLY A 783 -16.68 12.89 -6.46
C GLY A 783 -16.24 11.89 -7.53
N SER A 784 -14.91 11.86 -7.70
CA SER A 784 -14.11 11.04 -8.62
C SER A 784 -14.60 11.00 -10.06
N GLY A 785 -14.05 11.88 -10.90
CA GLY A 785 -14.07 11.76 -12.36
C GLY A 785 -13.29 10.55 -12.91
N ASP A 786 -13.53 9.37 -12.34
CA ASP A 786 -13.00 8.06 -12.75
C ASP A 786 -14.16 7.05 -12.73
N ASN A 787 -15.20 7.31 -13.52
CA ASN A 787 -16.37 6.42 -13.64
C ASN A 787 -16.14 5.25 -14.62
N GLU A 788 -14.95 5.10 -15.19
CA GLU A 788 -14.63 3.89 -15.94
C GLU A 788 -14.23 2.75 -14.98
N LYS A 789 -15.22 1.89 -14.66
CA LYS A 789 -15.06 0.50 -14.16
C LYS A 789 -14.81 0.30 -12.66
N LYS A 790 -15.72 0.76 -11.79
CA LYS A 790 -15.69 0.38 -10.37
C LYS A 790 -16.79 -0.57 -9.89
N TYR A 791 -17.84 -0.84 -10.65
CA TYR A 791 -19.02 -1.51 -10.06
C TYR A 791 -19.68 -2.49 -11.04
N LEU A 792 -19.50 -3.79 -10.80
CA LEU A 792 -20.30 -4.84 -11.44
C LEU A 792 -21.54 -5.09 -10.58
N LEU A 793 -22.68 -5.24 -11.27
CA LEU A 793 -23.99 -5.53 -10.68
C LEU A 793 -24.14 -7.05 -10.61
N VAL A 794 -24.52 -7.56 -9.43
CA VAL A 794 -25.11 -8.90 -9.34
C VAL A 794 -26.50 -8.85 -9.97
N GLU A 795 -26.64 -9.36 -11.18
CA GLU A 795 -27.95 -9.82 -11.66
C GLU A 795 -28.28 -11.11 -10.92
N ASP A 796 -29.39 -11.10 -10.17
CA ASP A 796 -29.92 -12.26 -9.46
C ASP A 796 -30.02 -13.46 -10.42
N SER A 797 -29.13 -14.44 -10.27
CA SER A 797 -29.28 -15.77 -10.86
C SER A 797 -30.13 -16.60 -9.89
N ASN A 798 -31.38 -16.85 -10.30
CA ASN A 798 -32.35 -17.72 -9.60
C ASN A 798 -31.78 -19.08 -9.21
#